data_AF-W9CIL2-F1
#
_entry.id   AF-W9CIL2-F1
#
_cell.length_a   1.000
_cell.length_b   1.000
_cell.length_c   1.000
_cell.angle_alpha   90.00
_cell.angle_beta   90.00
_cell.angle_gamma   90.00
#
_symmetry.space_group_name_H-M   'P 1'
#
loop_
_entity.id
_entity.type
_entity.pdbx_description
1 polymer ?
#
loop_
_entity_poly.entity_id
_entity_poly.type
_entity_poly.pdbx_seq_one_letter_code
_entity_poly.pdbx_strand_id
1 'polypeptide(L)'
;MGQQTSTIVVKAPRPSASRIVNHHHHHHLPQGLSSQMDVNNTKIGTAEKLGNGLFSTLDLNPGDPIIIIHKPLLLIAENQALHRVCANCFIEGGEGIDLEPCSSCGVVRFCSNACEKSSLRSEGSHKSECAFLKSQKPLEHSRAQISAQATTNTACGYSKCQSRKTTISCIGCKALNYCDKKCEDKDRSFHEQQCKDIQSQNLGFTLNKILPTAVRATIQLISHPKTLAKDSAFMELSSQEDELRKSQSKWDDILLQAHAVTSLLKWKPEYVKYALESLCRLSTNAFRVESNIGNGPIGLCLDPLLARANHRCHPNAAITFDGKRCTLRALSPIVKGEQIFISYIDETQRQEVRQATLAETWYFKCRCARCTIFRSIYDEFMRYPTISTPKFDKLVPYQATYNFAKARVTEEDPSTVTRLFSLLHVLRHIEATIKNAHKTHQNIDRRLDFLMKAIGNLNDFILLQRYAQQPLPMVLTEMYLIYLDKAEYISALIILMYLIRHADPINHPSPYHPQRVTRLLALQRLLKFLASYDPDILRRFAIQHGIPIAVLFEMDWVSACQMVLYVLREVGNKCWGEDSAVMRGLELDIRDVEDIQCKREDGKVGAALRDWGRGKNGTGVVYVERLGVGLRNLAGWVWNVVGVARDGAMAGTA
;
A
#
# COMPACT_ATOMS: atom_id res chain seq x y z
N MET A 1 -62.99 49.09 1.55
CA MET A 1 -64.20 48.83 2.38
C MET A 1 -65.23 48.12 1.51
N GLY A 2 -66.15 47.39 2.14
CA GLY A 2 -66.89 46.28 1.50
C GLY A 2 -67.82 46.61 0.33
N GLN A 3 -68.22 45.54 -0.35
CA GLN A 3 -69.44 45.47 -1.14
C GLN A 3 -70.05 44.05 -1.02
N GLN A 4 -71.38 44.02 -1.08
CA GLN A 4 -72.31 42.89 -0.93
C GLN A 4 -72.82 42.46 -2.34
N THR A 5 -73.47 41.33 -2.64
CA THR A 5 -73.83 40.06 -1.96
C THR A 5 -74.30 39.03 -3.01
N SER A 6 -74.55 37.79 -2.59
CA SER A 6 -75.35 36.71 -3.25
C SER A 6 -74.66 35.75 -4.24
N THR A 7 -74.56 34.48 -3.84
CA THR A 7 -74.51 33.28 -4.72
C THR A 7 -74.85 32.03 -3.88
N ILE A 8 -75.33 30.95 -4.51
CA ILE A 8 -75.91 29.76 -3.85
C ILE A 8 -74.85 28.65 -3.67
N VAL A 9 -74.70 28.07 -2.45
CA VAL A 9 -73.64 27.09 -2.09
C VAL A 9 -74.07 26.16 -0.91
N VAL A 10 -73.34 25.02 -0.69
CA VAL A 10 -73.10 24.24 0.57
C VAL A 10 -73.94 22.95 0.77
N LYS A 11 -73.48 21.77 1.29
CA LYS A 11 -72.17 21.01 1.43
C LYS A 11 -72.46 19.51 1.83
N ALA A 12 -71.44 18.64 1.84
CA ALA A 12 -71.46 17.19 2.15
C ALA A 12 -70.87 16.78 3.55
N PRO A 13 -70.88 15.47 3.93
CA PRO A 13 -69.76 14.89 4.74
C PRO A 13 -69.38 13.38 4.59
N ARG A 14 -68.06 13.11 4.43
CA ARG A 14 -67.08 12.18 5.13
C ARG A 14 -67.33 10.67 5.54
N PRO A 15 -66.26 9.87 5.85
CA PRO A 15 -66.23 8.38 5.80
C PRO A 15 -65.85 7.58 7.10
N SER A 16 -65.89 6.23 7.07
CA SER A 16 -65.31 5.29 8.08
C SER A 16 -64.84 3.90 7.50
N ALA A 17 -64.61 2.83 8.30
CA ALA A 17 -63.63 1.75 7.98
C ALA A 17 -63.79 0.32 8.64
N SER A 18 -62.91 -0.62 8.21
CA SER A 18 -62.56 -1.98 8.78
C SER A 18 -63.36 -3.22 8.30
N ARG A 19 -62.83 -4.47 8.15
CA ARG A 19 -61.55 -5.15 8.54
C ARG A 19 -61.00 -6.14 7.46
N ILE A 20 -59.65 -6.29 7.42
CA ILE A 20 -58.79 -7.51 7.21
C ILE A 20 -59.39 -8.67 6.35
N VAL A 21 -58.97 -9.05 5.13
CA VAL A 21 -57.66 -9.23 4.43
C VAL A 21 -56.92 -10.54 4.70
N ASN A 22 -56.94 -11.46 3.71
CA ASN A 22 -55.81 -12.31 3.32
C ASN A 22 -56.06 -12.93 1.92
N HIS A 23 -55.29 -12.53 0.90
CA HIS A 23 -55.22 -13.26 -0.37
C HIS A 23 -53.86 -13.05 -1.06
N HIS A 24 -53.24 -14.15 -1.48
CA HIS A 24 -52.15 -14.13 -2.45
C HIS A 24 -52.67 -13.79 -3.84
N HIS A 25 -52.09 -12.78 -4.50
CA HIS A 25 -52.24 -12.58 -5.93
C HIS A 25 -50.88 -12.35 -6.60
N HIS A 26 -50.70 -13.03 -7.74
CA HIS A 26 -49.60 -12.79 -8.66
C HIS A 26 -49.64 -11.34 -9.15
N HIS A 27 -48.49 -10.66 -9.18
CA HIS A 27 -48.35 -9.43 -9.96
C HIS A 27 -47.03 -9.42 -10.75
N HIS A 28 -47.12 -8.84 -11.94
CA HIS A 28 -46.07 -8.82 -12.96
C HIS A 28 -44.78 -8.15 -12.49
N LEU A 29 -43.65 -8.74 -12.87
CA LEU A 29 -42.35 -8.08 -12.91
C LEU A 29 -42.36 -6.98 -14.00
N PRO A 30 -41.88 -5.76 -13.72
CA PRO A 30 -41.68 -4.75 -14.75
C PRO A 30 -40.60 -5.18 -15.75
N GLN A 31 -40.90 -5.08 -17.04
CA GLN A 31 -39.91 -5.27 -18.10
C GLN A 31 -38.94 -4.08 -18.11
N GLY A 32 -37.65 -4.34 -17.93
CA GLY A 32 -36.62 -3.29 -17.85
C GLY A 32 -35.21 -3.77 -17.53
N LEU A 33 -34.90 -5.05 -17.71
CA LEU A 33 -33.54 -5.57 -17.53
C LEU A 33 -32.77 -5.42 -18.85
N SER A 34 -32.03 -4.31 -18.95
CA SER A 34 -30.91 -4.20 -19.90
C SER A 34 -29.99 -5.41 -19.68
N SER A 35 -29.70 -6.15 -20.75
CA SER A 35 -28.80 -7.30 -20.73
C SER A 35 -27.35 -6.82 -20.60
N GLN A 36 -26.96 -6.41 -19.41
CA GLN A 36 -25.58 -6.10 -19.07
C GLN A 36 -24.74 -7.36 -19.29
N MET A 37 -23.83 -7.31 -20.27
CA MET A 37 -22.92 -8.40 -20.57
C MET A 37 -22.04 -8.69 -19.34
N ASP A 38 -21.75 -9.97 -19.11
CA ASP A 38 -20.70 -10.36 -18.17
C ASP A 38 -19.36 -9.84 -18.70
N VAL A 39 -18.67 -9.03 -17.89
CA VAL A 39 -17.33 -8.55 -18.19
C VAL A 39 -16.44 -8.96 -17.02
N ASN A 40 -15.53 -9.91 -17.29
CA ASN A 40 -14.60 -10.42 -16.29
C ASN A 40 -15.29 -10.86 -14.98
N ASN A 41 -16.23 -11.82 -15.05
CA ASN A 41 -16.94 -12.37 -13.89
C ASN A 41 -17.77 -11.33 -13.11
N THR A 42 -18.12 -10.21 -13.74
CA THR A 42 -18.79 -9.08 -13.09
C THR A 42 -19.83 -8.38 -13.95
N LYS A 43 -20.74 -7.66 -13.28
CA LYS A 43 -21.72 -6.74 -13.86
C LYS A 43 -21.79 -5.43 -13.06
N ILE A 44 -22.20 -4.35 -13.72
CA ILE A 44 -22.31 -3.00 -13.11
C ILE A 44 -23.76 -2.74 -12.67
N GLY A 45 -24.08 -3.04 -11.41
CA GLY A 45 -25.41 -2.80 -10.85
C GLY A 45 -25.53 -1.43 -10.16
N THR A 46 -26.75 -1.03 -9.81
CA THR A 46 -26.98 0.07 -8.86
C THR A 46 -27.11 -0.48 -7.45
N ALA A 47 -26.33 0.07 -6.53
CA ALA A 47 -26.32 -0.24 -5.11
C ALA A 47 -27.07 0.83 -4.30
N GLU A 48 -27.96 0.39 -3.41
CA GLU A 48 -28.74 1.29 -2.55
C GLU A 48 -27.83 2.22 -1.75
N LYS A 49 -28.04 3.55 -1.87
CA LYS A 49 -27.27 4.62 -1.19
C LYS A 49 -25.77 4.70 -1.52
N LEU A 50 -25.25 3.88 -2.45
CA LEU A 50 -23.84 3.91 -2.88
C LEU A 50 -23.67 4.31 -4.36
N GLY A 51 -24.75 4.38 -5.15
CA GLY A 51 -24.68 4.69 -6.57
C GLY A 51 -24.41 3.43 -7.39
N ASN A 52 -23.59 3.51 -8.45
CA ASN A 52 -23.20 2.33 -9.21
C ASN A 52 -22.18 1.49 -8.43
N GLY A 53 -22.21 0.18 -8.65
CA GLY A 53 -21.35 -0.79 -7.96
C GLY A 53 -21.03 -1.99 -8.85
N LEU A 54 -19.94 -2.68 -8.52
CA LEU A 54 -19.50 -3.91 -9.18
C LEU A 54 -20.08 -5.13 -8.45
N PHE A 55 -20.67 -6.09 -9.17
CA PHE A 55 -21.30 -7.29 -8.58
C PHE A 55 -20.78 -8.56 -9.26
N SER A 56 -20.57 -9.63 -8.48
CA SER A 56 -20.12 -10.91 -9.03
C SER A 56 -21.19 -11.59 -9.87
N THR A 57 -20.82 -12.26 -10.96
CA THR A 57 -21.72 -13.08 -11.79
C THR A 57 -21.70 -14.57 -11.42
N LEU A 58 -20.79 -14.97 -10.53
CA LEU A 58 -20.57 -16.35 -10.07
C LEU A 58 -20.12 -16.42 -8.60
N ASP A 59 -20.13 -17.62 -8.02
CA ASP A 59 -19.63 -17.86 -6.66
C ASP A 59 -18.10 -18.00 -6.68
N LEU A 60 -17.41 -17.16 -5.88
CA LEU A 60 -15.95 -17.04 -5.86
C LEU A 60 -15.38 -17.53 -4.52
N ASN A 61 -14.27 -18.26 -4.57
CA ASN A 61 -13.50 -18.61 -3.38
C ASN A 61 -12.39 -17.56 -3.13
N PRO A 62 -11.86 -17.48 -1.90
CA PRO A 62 -10.66 -16.71 -1.59
C PRO A 62 -9.51 -16.97 -2.58
N GLY A 63 -8.97 -15.89 -3.14
CA GLY A 63 -7.88 -15.85 -4.10
C GLY A 63 -8.27 -16.13 -5.55
N ASP A 64 -9.54 -16.39 -5.85
CA ASP A 64 -10.00 -16.54 -7.23
C ASP A 64 -9.97 -15.18 -7.97
N PRO A 65 -9.62 -15.18 -9.27
CA PRO A 65 -9.55 -13.95 -10.06
C PRO A 65 -10.95 -13.44 -10.38
N ILE A 66 -11.22 -12.20 -9.98
CA ILE A 66 -12.43 -11.48 -10.36
C ILE A 66 -12.16 -10.81 -11.71
N ILE A 67 -11.29 -9.80 -11.73
CA ILE A 67 -10.95 -9.04 -12.94
C ILE A 67 -9.45 -9.15 -13.25
N ILE A 68 -9.10 -9.32 -14.52
CA ILE A 68 -7.72 -9.22 -15.03
C ILE A 68 -7.69 -8.20 -16.17
N ILE A 69 -6.93 -7.12 -16.00
CA ILE A 69 -6.76 -6.04 -16.98
C ILE A 69 -5.28 -5.93 -17.36
N HIS A 70 -4.96 -6.25 -18.62
CA HIS A 70 -3.58 -6.23 -19.14
C HIS A 70 -3.10 -4.85 -19.63
N LYS A 71 -4.03 -3.93 -19.92
CA LYS A 71 -3.75 -2.53 -20.28
C LYS A 71 -4.87 -1.65 -19.70
N PRO A 72 -4.72 -1.13 -18.49
CA PRO A 72 -5.64 -0.13 -17.93
C PRO A 72 -5.76 1.10 -18.85
N LEU A 73 -6.85 1.85 -18.72
CA LEU A 73 -7.08 3.08 -19.50
C LEU A 73 -5.94 4.09 -19.33
N LEU A 74 -5.44 4.25 -18.11
CA LEU A 74 -4.22 5.00 -17.79
C LEU A 74 -3.36 4.18 -16.82
N LEU A 75 -2.05 4.20 -17.06
CA LEU A 75 -1.05 3.69 -16.12
C LEU A 75 0.21 4.56 -16.25
N ILE A 76 0.49 5.41 -15.26
CA ILE A 76 1.50 6.48 -15.33
C ILE A 76 2.39 6.53 -14.08
N ALA A 77 3.72 6.49 -14.28
CA ALA A 77 4.67 6.50 -13.19
C ALA A 77 4.69 7.86 -12.47
N GLU A 78 4.65 7.81 -11.13
CA GLU A 78 4.73 9.01 -10.28
C GLU A 78 6.08 9.70 -10.46
N ASN A 79 6.10 11.02 -10.35
CA ASN A 79 7.31 11.82 -10.56
C ASN A 79 8.51 11.38 -9.70
N GLN A 80 8.25 10.90 -8.48
CA GLN A 80 9.28 10.37 -7.57
C GLN A 80 9.84 9.01 -8.02
N ALA A 81 9.10 8.24 -8.83
CA ALA A 81 9.46 6.89 -9.27
C ALA A 81 10.01 6.82 -10.71
N LEU A 82 9.98 7.93 -11.46
CA LEU A 82 10.43 8.00 -12.88
C LEU A 82 11.84 7.45 -13.14
N HIS A 83 12.73 7.53 -12.15
CA HIS A 83 14.11 7.06 -12.25
C HIS A 83 14.25 5.53 -12.08
N ARG A 84 13.24 4.87 -11.48
CA ARG A 84 13.29 3.45 -11.07
C ARG A 84 12.16 2.59 -11.66
N VAL A 85 11.26 3.14 -12.48
CA VAL A 85 10.14 2.42 -13.11
C VAL A 85 10.19 2.58 -14.62
N CYS A 86 10.01 1.50 -15.38
CA CYS A 86 9.81 1.57 -16.83
C CYS A 86 8.45 2.22 -17.16
N ALA A 87 8.45 3.39 -17.78
CA ALA A 87 7.24 4.16 -18.14
C ALA A 87 6.35 3.49 -19.22
N ASN A 88 6.75 2.32 -19.73
CA ASN A 88 5.88 1.44 -20.49
C ASN A 88 5.40 0.25 -19.63
N CYS A 89 6.29 -0.69 -19.30
CA CYS A 89 5.88 -1.97 -18.71
C CYS A 89 5.65 -1.96 -17.20
N PHE A 90 5.96 -0.85 -16.50
CA PHE A 90 5.80 -0.69 -15.06
C PHE A 90 6.64 -1.63 -14.18
N ILE A 91 7.58 -2.36 -14.78
CA ILE A 91 8.61 -3.10 -14.06
C ILE A 91 9.60 -2.10 -13.44
N GLU A 92 9.97 -2.34 -12.19
CA GLU A 92 11.01 -1.58 -11.50
C GLU A 92 12.42 -2.04 -11.94
N GLY A 93 13.36 -1.09 -12.00
CA GLY A 93 14.77 -1.39 -12.22
C GLY A 93 15.41 -1.97 -10.97
N GLY A 94 16.47 -2.76 -11.14
CA GLY A 94 17.14 -3.50 -10.07
C GLY A 94 18.14 -4.52 -10.61
N GLU A 95 18.44 -5.55 -9.83
CA GLU A 95 19.34 -6.63 -10.24
C GLU A 95 18.90 -7.24 -11.58
N GLY A 96 19.74 -7.09 -12.62
CA GLY A 96 19.49 -7.59 -13.97
C GLY A 96 18.49 -6.78 -14.82
N ILE A 97 18.01 -5.62 -14.35
CA ILE A 97 17.08 -4.75 -15.10
C ILE A 97 17.53 -3.29 -15.03
N ASP A 98 18.33 -2.88 -16.02
CA ASP A 98 18.70 -1.49 -16.25
C ASP A 98 17.56 -0.71 -16.94
N LEU A 99 17.50 0.61 -16.68
CA LEU A 99 16.46 1.50 -17.17
C LEU A 99 17.07 2.71 -17.91
N GLU A 100 17.00 2.67 -19.24
CA GLU A 100 17.55 3.71 -20.11
C GLU A 100 16.59 4.91 -20.25
N PRO A 101 17.09 6.17 -20.25
CA PRO A 101 16.26 7.35 -20.47
C PRO A 101 15.74 7.42 -21.92
N CYS A 102 14.54 7.95 -22.08
CA CYS A 102 13.92 8.19 -23.39
C CYS A 102 14.85 9.03 -24.30
N SER A 103 15.19 8.50 -25.47
CA SER A 103 16.07 9.09 -26.47
C SER A 103 15.65 10.49 -26.96
N SER A 104 14.37 10.84 -26.82
CA SER A 104 13.82 12.12 -27.29
C SER A 104 13.69 13.19 -26.19
N CYS A 105 13.33 12.81 -24.95
CA CYS A 105 13.08 13.78 -23.87
C CYS A 105 14.04 13.68 -22.67
N GLY A 106 14.71 12.54 -22.47
CA GLY A 106 15.61 12.27 -21.36
C GLY A 106 14.97 12.14 -19.97
N VAL A 107 13.64 12.26 -19.84
CA VAL A 107 12.94 12.33 -18.53
C VAL A 107 12.44 10.97 -18.04
N VAL A 108 11.65 10.26 -18.84
CA VAL A 108 11.13 8.93 -18.47
C VAL A 108 12.13 7.85 -18.85
N ARG A 109 12.08 6.69 -18.19
CA ARG A 109 12.98 5.56 -18.47
C ARG A 109 12.26 4.32 -18.98
N PHE A 110 12.99 3.44 -19.67
CA PHE A 110 12.49 2.19 -20.24
C PHE A 110 13.51 1.06 -20.07
N CYS A 111 13.03 -0.16 -19.75
CA CYS A 111 13.89 -1.36 -19.65
C CYS A 111 14.33 -1.94 -21.01
N SER A 112 13.86 -1.36 -22.12
CA SER A 112 14.22 -1.80 -23.48
C SER A 112 13.77 -0.80 -24.55
N ASN A 113 14.47 -0.81 -25.68
CA ASN A 113 14.07 -0.14 -26.92
C ASN A 113 12.65 -0.57 -27.39
N ALA A 114 12.26 -1.82 -27.15
CA ALA A 114 10.91 -2.30 -27.42
C ALA A 114 9.84 -1.58 -26.55
N CYS A 115 10.15 -1.35 -25.27
CA CYS A 115 9.29 -0.57 -24.38
C CYS A 115 9.19 0.90 -24.78
N GLU A 116 10.31 1.54 -25.12
CA GLU A 116 10.32 2.92 -25.63
C GLU A 116 9.48 3.06 -26.90
N LYS A 117 9.78 2.24 -27.93
CA LYS A 117 9.03 2.23 -29.20
C LYS A 117 7.54 1.97 -29.00
N SER A 118 7.16 1.09 -28.07
CA SER A 118 5.75 0.83 -27.74
C SER A 118 5.07 2.05 -27.12
N SER A 119 5.77 2.76 -26.24
CA SER A 119 5.26 3.93 -25.51
C SER A 119 5.19 5.21 -26.37
N LEU A 120 5.97 5.28 -27.46
CA LEU A 120 5.95 6.37 -28.44
C LEU A 120 4.95 6.16 -29.60
N ARG A 121 4.19 5.06 -29.63
CA ARG A 121 3.08 4.85 -30.59
C ARG A 121 1.91 5.81 -30.33
N SER A 122 0.99 5.95 -31.30
CA SER A 122 -0.22 6.77 -31.17
C SER A 122 -1.05 6.47 -29.91
N GLU A 123 -1.19 5.19 -29.54
CA GLU A 123 -1.85 4.73 -28.30
C GLU A 123 -0.86 4.32 -27.19
N GLY A 124 0.36 4.88 -27.23
CA GLY A 124 1.41 4.64 -26.24
C GLY A 124 1.30 5.57 -25.05
N SER A 125 1.86 5.18 -23.90
CA SER A 125 1.79 5.97 -22.66
C SER A 125 2.56 7.29 -22.75
N HIS A 126 3.71 7.34 -23.42
CA HIS A 126 4.61 8.50 -23.35
C HIS A 126 4.49 9.48 -24.52
N LYS A 127 4.00 9.07 -25.71
CA LYS A 127 4.01 9.90 -26.93
C LYS A 127 3.50 11.32 -26.70
N SER A 128 2.34 11.46 -26.05
CA SER A 128 1.65 12.74 -25.85
C SER A 128 2.39 13.66 -24.88
N GLU A 129 3.07 13.14 -23.85
CA GLU A 129 3.85 13.96 -22.91
C GLU A 129 5.30 14.21 -23.39
N CYS A 130 5.86 13.34 -24.23
CA CYS A 130 7.25 13.38 -24.69
C CYS A 130 7.63 14.72 -25.33
N ALA A 131 6.74 15.28 -26.16
CA ALA A 131 6.98 16.55 -26.84
C ALA A 131 7.12 17.72 -25.83
N PHE A 132 6.29 17.74 -24.80
CA PHE A 132 6.31 18.77 -23.77
C PHE A 132 7.55 18.65 -22.88
N LEU A 133 7.87 17.44 -22.43
CA LEU A 133 9.05 17.15 -21.60
C LEU A 133 10.36 17.48 -22.34
N LYS A 134 10.40 17.32 -23.67
CA LYS A 134 11.51 17.77 -24.52
C LYS A 134 11.62 19.30 -24.61
N SER A 135 10.49 20.01 -24.67
CA SER A 135 10.43 21.46 -24.93
C SER A 135 10.73 22.36 -23.72
N GLN A 136 10.66 21.84 -22.48
CA GLN A 136 10.93 22.62 -21.28
C GLN A 136 12.41 23.00 -21.17
N LYS A 137 12.72 24.30 -21.25
CA LYS A 137 14.00 24.86 -20.78
C LYS A 137 14.02 24.87 -19.24
N PRO A 138 15.18 24.70 -18.58
CA PRO A 138 15.27 24.89 -17.14
C PRO A 138 14.86 26.33 -16.76
N LEU A 139 13.92 26.48 -15.82
CA LEU A 139 13.47 27.78 -15.33
C LEU A 139 14.55 28.45 -14.47
N GLU A 140 15.19 29.50 -14.99
CA GLU A 140 16.27 30.22 -14.29
C GLU A 140 15.82 30.93 -13.00
N HIS A 141 14.55 31.34 -12.92
CA HIS A 141 13.98 32.00 -11.74
C HIS A 141 13.78 31.08 -10.51
N SER A 142 13.98 29.76 -10.67
CA SER A 142 13.78 28.76 -9.60
C SER A 142 14.84 28.81 -8.48
N ARG A 143 15.96 29.53 -8.66
CA ARG A 143 17.02 29.67 -7.64
C ARG A 143 16.51 30.21 -6.29
N ALA A 144 15.40 30.96 -6.27
CA ALA A 144 14.76 31.48 -5.06
C ALA A 144 13.62 30.60 -4.48
N GLN A 145 13.06 29.67 -5.26
CA GLN A 145 11.99 28.77 -4.80
C GLN A 145 12.51 27.39 -4.37
N ILE A 146 13.60 26.91 -4.97
CA ILE A 146 14.31 25.73 -4.43
C ILE A 146 14.88 26.05 -3.03
N SER A 147 15.28 27.29 -2.74
CA SER A 147 15.62 27.73 -1.38
C SER A 147 14.42 27.93 -0.45
N ALA A 148 13.18 27.74 -0.92
CA ALA A 148 11.96 27.83 -0.13
C ALA A 148 11.33 26.46 0.18
N GLN A 149 11.64 25.41 -0.60
CA GLN A 149 11.24 24.02 -0.32
C GLN A 149 12.40 23.10 0.09
N ALA A 150 13.65 23.45 -0.22
CA ALA A 150 14.74 23.09 0.68
C ALA A 150 14.60 23.97 1.93
N THR A 151 13.80 23.51 2.91
CA THR A 151 13.83 24.10 4.26
C THR A 151 15.27 24.19 4.69
N THR A 152 15.72 25.40 5.02
CA THR A 152 17.10 25.71 5.40
C THR A 152 17.46 24.92 6.66
N ASN A 153 18.03 23.74 6.45
CA ASN A 153 18.47 22.87 7.52
C ASN A 153 19.68 23.54 8.18
N THR A 154 19.43 24.17 9.32
CA THR A 154 20.44 24.86 10.15
C THR A 154 21.30 23.87 10.94
N ALA A 155 20.94 22.58 10.92
CA ALA A 155 21.72 21.53 11.54
C ALA A 155 22.82 21.01 10.61
N CYS A 156 23.95 20.64 11.23
CA CYS A 156 25.06 19.99 10.55
C CYS A 156 24.66 18.61 9.97
N GLY A 157 25.09 18.32 8.73
CA GLY A 157 24.80 17.07 8.01
C GLY A 157 25.47 15.84 8.62
N TYR A 158 26.64 16.03 9.24
CA TYR A 158 27.32 14.97 10.00
C TYR A 158 26.44 14.53 11.18
N SER A 159 25.91 13.31 11.13
CA SER A 159 24.83 12.83 12.02
C SER A 159 25.18 12.90 13.52
N LYS A 160 26.46 12.78 13.88
CA LYS A 160 26.96 12.85 15.26
C LYS A 160 27.25 14.29 15.73
N CYS A 161 26.92 15.32 14.94
CA CYS A 161 27.10 16.72 15.32
C CYS A 161 25.81 17.32 15.92
N GLN A 162 25.93 17.88 17.12
CA GLN A 162 24.82 18.55 17.82
C GLN A 162 24.67 20.04 17.46
N SER A 163 25.53 20.59 16.58
CA SER A 163 25.47 22.01 16.21
C SER A 163 24.22 22.35 15.40
N ARG A 164 23.56 23.43 15.83
CA ARG A 164 22.42 24.08 15.15
C ARG A 164 22.82 25.30 14.31
N LYS A 165 24.12 25.48 14.05
CA LYS A 165 24.64 26.58 13.24
C LYS A 165 25.63 26.04 12.21
N THR A 166 25.18 25.98 10.97
CA THR A 166 25.99 25.64 9.80
C THR A 166 26.67 26.88 9.22
N THR A 167 27.91 26.74 8.76
CA THR A 167 28.70 27.84 8.15
C THR A 167 29.18 27.52 6.74
N ILE A 168 29.21 26.23 6.36
CA ILE A 168 29.65 25.77 5.04
C ILE A 168 28.63 24.78 4.45
N SER A 169 28.66 24.61 3.14
CA SER A 169 27.88 23.59 2.41
C SER A 169 28.83 22.64 1.68
N CYS A 170 28.43 21.39 1.48
CA CYS A 170 29.21 20.42 0.71
C CYS A 170 29.50 20.98 -0.70
N ILE A 171 30.78 21.05 -1.07
CA ILE A 171 31.19 21.66 -2.35
C ILE A 171 30.62 20.89 -3.56
N GLY A 172 30.48 19.57 -3.43
CA GLY A 172 29.96 18.66 -4.46
C GLY A 172 28.44 18.74 -4.62
N CYS A 173 27.68 18.09 -3.72
CA CYS A 173 26.22 18.00 -3.83
C CYS A 173 25.47 19.30 -3.53
N LYS A 174 26.06 20.20 -2.72
CA LYS A 174 25.46 21.43 -2.18
C LYS A 174 24.14 21.24 -1.40
N ALA A 175 23.73 20.00 -1.14
CA ALA A 175 22.51 19.62 -0.45
C ALA A 175 22.67 19.47 1.07
N LEU A 176 23.89 19.23 1.55
CA LEU A 176 24.24 19.13 2.97
C LEU A 176 25.03 20.35 3.45
N ASN A 177 24.72 20.81 4.65
CA ASN A 177 25.37 21.93 5.33
C ASN A 177 26.14 21.44 6.56
N TYR A 178 27.31 21.99 6.87
CA TYR A 178 28.11 21.62 8.04
C TYR A 178 28.46 22.83 8.90
N CYS A 179 28.70 22.60 10.20
CA CYS A 179 29.14 23.67 11.12
C CYS A 179 30.60 24.09 10.88
N ASP A 180 31.44 23.17 10.43
CA ASP A 180 32.85 23.39 10.12
C ASP A 180 33.37 22.32 9.14
N LYS A 181 34.61 22.52 8.66
CA LYS A 181 35.27 21.60 7.72
C LYS A 181 35.49 20.21 8.31
N LYS A 182 35.72 20.11 9.64
CA LYS A 182 35.91 18.83 10.33
C LYS A 182 34.67 17.94 10.26
N CYS A 183 33.48 18.52 10.30
CA CYS A 183 32.24 17.75 10.12
C CYS A 183 32.02 17.32 8.66
N GLU A 184 32.31 18.19 7.68
CA GLU A 184 32.28 17.80 6.27
C GLU A 184 33.25 16.64 5.98
N ASP A 185 34.47 16.69 6.53
CA ASP A 185 35.49 15.68 6.31
C ASP A 185 35.17 14.33 6.98
N LYS A 186 34.51 14.36 8.15
CA LYS A 186 34.02 13.15 8.84
C LYS A 186 32.79 12.53 8.18
N ASP A 187 31.92 13.35 7.60
CA ASP A 187 30.74 12.88 6.88
C ASP A 187 31.10 12.37 5.48
N ARG A 188 32.19 12.87 4.90
CA ARG A 188 32.65 12.55 3.54
C ARG A 188 32.63 11.06 3.22
N SER A 189 33.14 10.19 4.10
CA SER A 189 33.17 8.74 3.86
C SER A 189 31.79 8.07 3.84
N PHE A 190 30.79 8.63 4.52
CA PHE A 190 29.43 8.11 4.57
C PHE A 190 28.57 8.71 3.45
N HIS A 191 28.79 10.00 3.16
CA HIS A 191 28.08 10.74 2.15
C HIS A 191 28.65 10.54 0.73
N GLU A 192 29.91 10.13 0.52
CA GLU A 192 30.56 10.14 -0.81
C GLU A 192 29.74 9.44 -1.90
N GLN A 193 29.20 8.25 -1.63
CA GLN A 193 28.37 7.55 -2.62
C GLN A 193 27.08 8.34 -2.90
N GLN A 194 26.35 8.75 -1.86
CA GLN A 194 25.17 9.61 -1.98
C GLN A 194 25.49 10.97 -2.64
N CYS A 195 26.72 11.48 -2.49
CA CYS A 195 27.20 12.71 -3.08
C CYS A 195 27.42 12.53 -4.58
N LYS A 196 27.99 11.39 -5.00
CA LYS A 196 28.09 10.98 -6.42
C LYS A 196 26.71 10.68 -7.00
N ASP A 197 25.80 10.09 -6.21
CA ASP A 197 24.42 9.83 -6.63
C ASP A 197 23.65 11.15 -6.80
N ILE A 198 23.80 12.13 -5.89
CA ILE A 198 23.20 13.47 -5.99
C ILE A 198 23.89 14.35 -7.05
N GLN A 199 25.14 14.09 -7.41
CA GLN A 199 25.83 14.78 -8.51
C GLN A 199 25.49 14.19 -9.89
N SER A 200 25.40 12.86 -9.99
CA SER A 200 24.98 12.16 -11.22
C SER A 200 23.48 12.31 -11.47
N GLN A 201 22.68 12.37 -10.40
CA GLN A 201 21.38 13.02 -10.40
C GLN A 201 21.54 14.52 -10.62
N ASN A 202 21.65 14.93 -11.88
CA ASN A 202 21.40 16.31 -12.32
C ASN A 202 19.91 16.74 -12.13
N LEU A 203 19.28 16.33 -11.02
CA LEU A 203 17.91 16.64 -10.64
C LEU A 203 17.66 18.14 -10.56
N GLY A 204 18.67 18.97 -10.25
CA GLY A 204 18.56 20.43 -10.33
C GLY A 204 18.21 20.97 -11.73
N PHE A 205 18.64 20.29 -12.80
CA PHE A 205 18.26 20.61 -14.17
C PHE A 205 17.03 19.84 -14.67
N THR A 206 16.73 18.67 -14.08
CA THR A 206 15.63 17.80 -14.51
C THR A 206 14.30 18.08 -13.80
N LEU A 207 14.31 18.41 -12.50
CA LEU A 207 13.10 18.76 -11.72
C LEU A 207 12.35 19.95 -12.34
N ASN A 208 13.08 20.95 -12.85
CA ASN A 208 12.52 22.11 -13.54
C ASN A 208 11.85 21.78 -14.89
N LYS A 209 11.79 20.50 -15.32
CA LYS A 209 11.10 20.04 -16.53
C LYS A 209 9.91 19.12 -16.28
N ILE A 210 9.71 18.62 -15.06
CA ILE A 210 8.74 17.56 -14.78
C ILE A 210 7.40 18.17 -14.35
N LEU A 211 6.40 18.06 -15.22
CA LEU A 211 5.01 18.43 -14.92
C LEU A 211 4.44 17.57 -13.76
N PRO A 212 3.49 18.08 -12.95
CA PRO A 212 2.82 17.29 -11.91
C PRO A 212 2.22 15.98 -12.46
N THR A 213 2.23 14.91 -11.66
CA THR A 213 1.72 13.59 -12.10
C THR A 213 0.30 13.68 -12.66
N ALA A 214 -0.59 14.47 -12.04
CA ALA A 214 -1.97 14.68 -12.48
C ALA A 214 -2.09 15.44 -13.82
N VAL A 215 -1.21 16.41 -14.08
CA VAL A 215 -1.13 17.12 -15.37
C VAL A 215 -0.67 16.15 -16.47
N ARG A 216 0.37 15.35 -16.19
CA ARG A 216 0.87 14.32 -17.12
C ARG A 216 -0.18 13.25 -17.42
N ALA A 217 -0.82 12.72 -16.37
CA ALA A 217 -1.91 11.77 -16.44
C ALA A 217 -3.05 12.27 -17.33
N THR A 218 -3.48 13.52 -17.11
CA THR A 218 -4.55 14.15 -17.88
C THR A 218 -4.15 14.34 -19.34
N ILE A 219 -2.91 14.78 -19.64
CA ILE A 219 -2.38 14.85 -21.02
C ILE A 219 -2.43 13.48 -21.71
N GLN A 220 -2.03 12.40 -21.04
CA GLN A 220 -2.06 11.04 -21.60
C GLN A 220 -3.49 10.53 -21.82
N LEU A 221 -4.39 10.78 -20.87
CA LEU A 221 -5.81 10.46 -20.96
C LEU A 221 -6.47 11.19 -22.14
N ILE A 222 -6.50 12.52 -22.12
CA ILE A 222 -7.31 13.29 -23.08
C ILE A 222 -6.72 13.34 -24.49
N SER A 223 -5.48 12.87 -24.68
CA SER A 223 -4.89 12.63 -26.00
C SER A 223 -5.26 11.26 -26.59
N HIS A 224 -5.90 10.36 -25.83
CA HIS A 224 -6.37 9.07 -26.36
C HIS A 224 -7.75 9.22 -27.03
N PRO A 225 -7.93 8.78 -28.29
CA PRO A 225 -9.22 8.87 -28.97
C PRO A 225 -10.38 8.19 -28.22
N LYS A 226 -10.08 7.12 -27.46
CA LYS A 226 -11.08 6.35 -26.70
C LYS A 226 -11.70 7.10 -25.53
N THR A 227 -11.03 8.11 -24.94
CA THR A 227 -11.61 8.93 -23.86
C THR A 227 -12.41 10.10 -24.40
N LEU A 228 -12.04 10.62 -25.58
CA LEU A 228 -12.70 11.77 -26.21
C LEU A 228 -14.12 11.47 -26.73
N ALA A 229 -14.49 10.19 -26.83
CA ALA A 229 -15.87 9.80 -27.07
C ALA A 229 -16.74 10.17 -25.86
N LYS A 230 -17.84 10.91 -26.11
CA LYS A 230 -18.77 11.38 -25.06
C LYS A 230 -19.34 10.22 -24.24
N ASP A 231 -19.62 9.10 -24.89
CA ASP A 231 -20.20 7.89 -24.30
C ASP A 231 -19.11 6.89 -23.85
N SER A 232 -17.89 7.36 -23.60
CA SER A 232 -16.82 6.50 -23.08
C SER A 232 -17.06 6.19 -21.60
N ALA A 233 -16.70 4.98 -21.17
CA ALA A 233 -16.80 4.55 -19.77
C ALA A 233 -16.03 5.46 -18.79
N PHE A 234 -15.04 6.23 -19.27
CA PHE A 234 -14.38 7.28 -18.49
C PHE A 234 -15.30 8.45 -18.13
N MET A 235 -16.12 8.91 -19.08
CA MET A 235 -17.04 10.03 -18.86
C MET A 235 -18.17 9.67 -17.89
N GLU A 236 -18.53 8.38 -17.80
CA GLU A 236 -19.47 7.82 -16.81
C GLU A 236 -18.91 7.72 -15.38
N LEU A 237 -17.64 8.06 -15.14
CA LEU A 237 -17.06 8.11 -13.80
C LEU A 237 -17.48 9.40 -13.08
N SER A 238 -17.73 9.29 -11.78
CA SER A 238 -18.10 10.45 -10.95
C SER A 238 -16.92 11.43 -10.87
N SER A 239 -17.16 12.71 -11.17
CA SER A 239 -16.16 13.77 -11.00
C SER A 239 -16.12 14.33 -9.57
N GLN A 240 -17.22 14.22 -8.81
CA GLN A 240 -17.43 14.93 -7.53
C GLN A 240 -17.12 16.44 -7.61
N GLU A 241 -17.35 17.06 -8.77
CA GLU A 241 -16.96 18.45 -9.05
C GLU A 241 -17.58 19.44 -8.04
N ASP A 242 -18.86 19.27 -7.71
CA ASP A 242 -19.58 20.13 -6.74
C ASP A 242 -19.00 20.05 -5.32
N GLU A 243 -18.43 18.91 -4.93
CA GLU A 243 -17.77 18.75 -3.63
C GLU A 243 -16.34 19.32 -3.65
N LEU A 244 -15.60 19.12 -4.75
CA LEU A 244 -14.29 19.73 -4.97
C LEU A 244 -14.35 21.26 -4.94
N ARG A 245 -15.37 21.85 -5.56
CA ARG A 245 -15.64 23.30 -5.57
C ARG A 245 -15.82 23.91 -4.17
N LYS A 246 -16.24 23.13 -3.16
CA LYS A 246 -16.39 23.62 -1.77
C LYS A 246 -15.04 23.84 -1.08
N SER A 247 -13.97 23.26 -1.60
CA SER A 247 -12.61 23.42 -1.07
C SER A 247 -11.80 24.32 -2.00
N GLN A 248 -11.83 25.63 -1.72
CA GLN A 248 -11.19 26.67 -2.54
C GLN A 248 -9.76 26.31 -2.95
N SER A 249 -8.93 25.85 -2.01
CA SER A 249 -7.53 25.47 -2.29
C SER A 249 -7.37 24.25 -3.20
N LYS A 250 -8.23 23.21 -3.06
CA LYS A 250 -8.23 22.06 -3.97
C LYS A 250 -8.75 22.47 -5.35
N TRP A 251 -9.76 23.35 -5.40
CA TRP A 251 -10.35 23.83 -6.63
C TRP A 251 -9.37 24.69 -7.45
N ASP A 252 -8.68 25.64 -6.81
CA ASP A 252 -7.72 26.53 -7.46
C ASP A 252 -6.51 25.76 -8.03
N ASP A 253 -6.03 24.72 -7.33
CA ASP A 253 -4.97 23.83 -7.85
C ASP A 253 -5.44 23.03 -9.07
N ILE A 254 -6.63 22.41 -9.01
CA ILE A 254 -7.18 21.66 -10.15
C ILE A 254 -7.47 22.58 -11.35
N LEU A 255 -7.95 23.81 -11.12
CA LEU A 255 -8.17 24.80 -12.16
C LEU A 255 -6.87 25.28 -12.80
N LEU A 256 -5.83 25.55 -12.00
CA LEU A 256 -4.49 25.88 -12.49
C LEU A 256 -3.92 24.74 -13.34
N GLN A 257 -4.05 23.50 -12.89
CA GLN A 257 -3.63 22.31 -13.63
C GLN A 257 -4.42 22.13 -14.94
N ALA A 258 -5.72 22.40 -14.95
CA ALA A 258 -6.55 22.36 -16.16
C ALA A 258 -6.10 23.40 -17.20
N HIS A 259 -5.86 24.64 -16.79
CA HIS A 259 -5.30 25.69 -17.65
C HIS A 259 -3.90 25.33 -18.17
N ALA A 260 -3.05 24.72 -17.35
CA ALA A 260 -1.74 24.23 -17.77
C ALA A 260 -1.86 23.14 -18.86
N VAL A 261 -2.75 22.15 -18.66
CA VAL A 261 -3.03 21.08 -19.63
C VAL A 261 -3.49 21.66 -20.97
N THR A 262 -4.48 22.55 -21.00
CA THR A 262 -4.97 23.11 -22.27
C THR A 262 -3.93 23.97 -22.98
N SER A 263 -3.14 24.75 -22.21
CA SER A 263 -2.10 25.61 -22.76
C SER A 263 -0.97 24.78 -23.38
N LEU A 264 -0.55 23.70 -22.73
CA LEU A 264 0.44 22.75 -23.25
C LEU A 264 -0.06 22.09 -24.53
N LEU A 265 -1.29 21.56 -24.53
CA LEU A 265 -1.92 20.94 -25.70
C LEU A 265 -2.27 21.92 -26.82
N LYS A 266 -2.12 23.24 -26.60
CA LYS A 266 -2.54 24.32 -27.51
C LYS A 266 -4.02 24.23 -27.89
N TRP A 267 -4.85 23.74 -26.98
CA TRP A 267 -6.30 23.68 -27.15
C TRP A 267 -6.92 25.06 -26.92
N LYS A 268 -8.08 25.29 -27.53
CA LYS A 268 -8.83 26.54 -27.32
C LYS A 268 -9.29 26.64 -25.85
N PRO A 269 -9.48 27.85 -25.29
CA PRO A 269 -9.92 28.04 -23.90
C PRO A 269 -11.23 27.33 -23.55
N GLU A 270 -12.13 27.12 -24.52
CA GLU A 270 -13.37 26.35 -24.35
C GLU A 270 -13.17 24.92 -23.84
N TYR A 271 -11.99 24.31 -24.06
CA TYR A 271 -11.66 22.96 -23.58
C TYR A 271 -11.12 22.91 -22.14
N VAL A 272 -10.92 24.05 -21.46
CA VAL A 272 -10.48 24.07 -20.04
C VAL A 272 -11.44 23.28 -19.17
N LYS A 273 -12.75 23.41 -19.41
CA LYS A 273 -13.78 22.64 -18.70
C LYS A 273 -13.56 21.13 -18.84
N TYR A 274 -13.18 20.64 -20.01
CA TYR A 274 -12.96 19.21 -20.24
C TYR A 274 -11.69 18.69 -19.51
N ALA A 275 -10.62 19.48 -19.48
CA ALA A 275 -9.42 19.15 -18.72
C ALA A 275 -9.68 19.16 -17.20
N LEU A 276 -10.44 20.16 -16.72
CA LEU A 276 -10.89 20.29 -15.33
C LEU A 276 -11.74 19.08 -14.90
N GLU A 277 -12.78 18.76 -15.66
CA GLU A 277 -13.63 17.59 -15.47
C GLU A 277 -12.84 16.25 -15.48
N SER A 278 -11.78 16.17 -16.31
CA SER A 278 -10.91 14.99 -16.37
C SER A 278 -10.02 14.86 -15.14
N LEU A 279 -9.48 15.96 -14.62
CA LEU A 279 -8.72 16.00 -13.37
C LEU A 279 -9.58 15.62 -12.16
N CYS A 280 -10.83 16.11 -12.09
CA CYS A 280 -11.78 15.76 -11.04
C CYS A 280 -12.14 14.26 -11.04
N ARG A 281 -12.30 13.64 -12.23
CA ARG A 281 -12.46 12.19 -12.36
C ARG A 281 -11.20 11.43 -11.95
N LEU A 282 -10.02 11.90 -12.35
CA LEU A 282 -8.75 11.30 -11.97
C LEU A 282 -8.54 11.31 -10.44
N SER A 283 -8.82 12.43 -9.77
CA SER A 283 -8.58 12.57 -8.32
C SER A 283 -9.46 11.69 -7.44
N THR A 284 -10.60 11.21 -7.96
CA THR A 284 -11.59 10.42 -7.20
C THR A 284 -11.68 8.95 -7.61
N ASN A 285 -11.23 8.59 -8.82
CA ASN A 285 -11.35 7.23 -9.38
C ASN A 285 -10.00 6.53 -9.64
N ALA A 286 -8.86 7.22 -9.53
CA ALA A 286 -7.56 6.61 -9.76
C ALA A 286 -7.08 5.77 -8.56
N PHE A 287 -6.48 4.62 -8.88
CA PHE A 287 -5.81 3.73 -7.96
C PHE A 287 -4.32 4.09 -7.86
N ARG A 288 -3.80 4.09 -6.65
CA ARG A 288 -2.36 4.19 -6.41
C ARG A 288 -1.71 2.83 -6.62
N VAL A 289 -0.64 2.81 -7.41
CA VAL A 289 0.16 1.63 -7.71
C VAL A 289 1.33 1.59 -6.74
N GLU A 290 1.34 0.59 -5.86
CA GLU A 290 2.42 0.34 -4.91
C GLU A 290 3.45 -0.64 -5.50
N SER A 291 4.70 -0.52 -5.05
CA SER A 291 5.79 -1.42 -5.41
C SER A 291 5.57 -2.83 -4.85
N ASN A 292 5.56 -3.84 -5.74
CA ASN A 292 5.59 -5.26 -5.34
C ASN A 292 6.86 -5.63 -4.55
N ILE A 293 7.92 -4.84 -4.69
CA ILE A 293 9.22 -5.11 -4.06
C ILE A 293 9.44 -4.32 -2.76
N GLY A 294 8.45 -3.55 -2.31
CA GLY A 294 8.43 -2.85 -1.01
C GLY A 294 8.85 -1.37 -1.05
N ASN A 295 9.21 -0.83 -2.21
CA ASN A 295 9.75 0.52 -2.37
C ASN A 295 8.67 1.64 -2.39
N GLY A 296 7.52 1.44 -1.73
CA GLY A 296 6.41 2.39 -1.72
C GLY A 296 5.83 2.69 -3.11
N PRO A 297 5.23 3.88 -3.34
CA PRO A 297 4.43 4.16 -4.53
C PRO A 297 5.27 4.29 -5.79
N ILE A 298 4.74 3.75 -6.89
CA ILE A 298 5.37 3.78 -8.21
C ILE A 298 4.55 4.49 -9.28
N GLY A 299 3.23 4.63 -9.12
CA GLY A 299 2.39 5.26 -10.14
C GLY A 299 0.92 5.39 -9.80
N LEU A 300 0.15 5.88 -10.77
CA LEU A 300 -1.30 5.94 -10.78
C LEU A 300 -1.86 5.06 -11.90
N CYS A 301 -2.93 4.34 -11.60
CA CYS A 301 -3.70 3.54 -12.54
C CYS A 301 -5.15 4.06 -12.57
N LEU A 302 -5.75 4.20 -13.74
CA LEU A 302 -7.19 4.39 -13.88
C LEU A 302 -7.74 3.32 -14.82
N ASP A 303 -8.77 2.62 -14.37
CA ASP A 303 -9.60 1.77 -15.21
C ASP A 303 -11.07 1.95 -14.85
N PRO A 304 -11.96 2.30 -15.80
CA PRO A 304 -13.36 2.57 -15.48
C PRO A 304 -14.14 1.39 -14.90
N LEU A 305 -13.76 0.14 -15.20
CA LEU A 305 -14.45 -1.03 -14.64
C LEU A 305 -14.07 -1.24 -13.18
N LEU A 306 -12.76 -1.15 -12.86
CA LEU A 306 -12.28 -1.25 -11.47
C LEU A 306 -12.81 -0.11 -10.60
N ALA A 307 -12.92 1.10 -11.15
CA ALA A 307 -13.49 2.26 -10.46
C ALA A 307 -14.97 2.10 -10.06
N ARG A 308 -15.66 1.03 -10.47
CA ARG A 308 -17.01 0.68 -9.99
C ARG A 308 -17.01 -0.14 -8.68
N ALA A 309 -15.87 -0.66 -8.22
CA ALA A 309 -15.81 -1.44 -6.98
C ALA A 309 -15.90 -0.51 -5.76
N ASN A 310 -17.03 -0.54 -5.05
CA ASN A 310 -17.28 0.41 -3.95
C ASN A 310 -16.41 0.15 -2.71
N HIS A 311 -16.31 1.16 -1.83
CA HIS A 311 -15.57 1.03 -0.59
C HIS A 311 -16.28 0.18 0.48
N ARG A 312 -15.52 -0.68 1.16
CA ARG A 312 -15.88 -1.21 2.49
C ARG A 312 -14.62 -1.32 3.35
N CYS A 313 -14.69 -0.90 4.63
CA CYS A 313 -13.55 -1.04 5.55
C CYS A 313 -13.23 -2.50 5.93
N HIS A 314 -14.07 -3.45 5.51
CA HIS A 314 -13.77 -4.87 5.53
C HIS A 314 -14.03 -5.38 4.10
N PRO A 315 -13.07 -5.23 3.18
CA PRO A 315 -13.28 -5.54 1.78
C PRO A 315 -13.37 -7.05 1.55
N ASN A 316 -14.16 -7.46 0.55
CA ASN A 316 -14.21 -8.85 0.10
C ASN A 316 -13.28 -9.10 -1.11
N ALA A 317 -12.64 -8.06 -1.68
CA ALA A 317 -11.65 -8.16 -2.74
C ALA A 317 -10.47 -7.17 -2.57
N ALA A 318 -9.34 -7.47 -3.21
CA ALA A 318 -8.16 -6.60 -3.27
C ALA A 318 -7.62 -6.48 -4.70
N ILE A 319 -7.03 -5.32 -5.00
CA ILE A 319 -6.33 -5.05 -6.25
C ILE A 319 -4.83 -5.32 -6.06
N THR A 320 -4.23 -6.02 -7.02
CA THR A 320 -2.78 -6.16 -7.17
C THR A 320 -2.32 -5.71 -8.54
N PHE A 321 -1.06 -5.25 -8.61
CA PHE A 321 -0.42 -4.86 -9.86
C PHE A 321 0.76 -5.80 -10.14
N ASP A 322 1.04 -6.08 -11.41
CA ASP A 322 2.20 -6.84 -11.88
C ASP A 322 2.64 -6.25 -13.22
N GLY A 323 3.56 -5.28 -13.15
CA GLY A 323 3.87 -4.39 -14.27
C GLY A 323 2.61 -3.69 -14.78
N LYS A 324 2.25 -3.92 -16.06
CA LYS A 324 1.00 -3.41 -16.65
C LYS A 324 -0.28 -4.08 -16.15
N ARG A 325 -0.18 -5.29 -15.60
CA ARG A 325 -1.35 -6.10 -15.29
C ARG A 325 -1.95 -5.66 -13.96
N CYS A 326 -3.19 -5.21 -14.00
CA CYS A 326 -4.00 -4.99 -12.81
C CYS A 326 -4.92 -6.19 -12.60
N THR A 327 -4.96 -6.75 -11.39
CA THR A 327 -5.77 -7.93 -11.04
C THR A 327 -6.59 -7.66 -9.79
N LEU A 328 -7.90 -7.85 -9.86
CA LEU A 328 -8.81 -7.85 -8.71
C LEU A 328 -9.07 -9.30 -8.30
N ARG A 329 -8.78 -9.67 -7.05
CA ARG A 329 -9.02 -11.02 -6.51
C ARG A 329 -9.89 -11.00 -5.26
N ALA A 330 -10.66 -12.06 -5.07
CA ALA A 330 -11.44 -12.26 -3.86
C ALA A 330 -10.51 -12.48 -2.65
N LEU A 331 -10.83 -11.85 -1.51
CA LEU A 331 -10.14 -12.06 -0.23
C LEU A 331 -10.87 -13.09 0.62
N SER A 332 -12.20 -13.00 0.65
CA SER A 332 -13.14 -13.92 1.30
C SER A 332 -14.01 -14.62 0.24
N PRO A 333 -14.85 -15.61 0.60
CA PRO A 333 -15.91 -16.05 -0.31
C PRO A 333 -16.79 -14.87 -0.74
N ILE A 334 -17.26 -14.89 -2.00
CA ILE A 334 -18.21 -13.91 -2.54
C ILE A 334 -19.30 -14.69 -3.27
N VAL A 335 -20.56 -14.46 -2.91
CA VAL A 335 -21.70 -15.17 -3.53
C VAL A 335 -22.08 -14.52 -4.86
N LYS A 336 -22.59 -15.29 -5.82
CA LYS A 336 -23.16 -14.79 -7.07
C LYS A 336 -24.20 -13.70 -6.80
N GLY A 337 -24.00 -12.54 -7.42
CA GLY A 337 -24.85 -11.35 -7.22
C GLY A 337 -24.53 -10.53 -5.97
N GLU A 338 -23.56 -10.92 -5.15
CA GLU A 338 -23.01 -10.05 -4.10
C GLU A 338 -22.20 -8.91 -4.73
N GLN A 339 -22.21 -7.75 -4.09
CA GLN A 339 -21.40 -6.60 -4.48
C GLN A 339 -19.95 -6.80 -4.04
N ILE A 340 -19.02 -6.47 -4.94
CA ILE A 340 -17.58 -6.54 -4.73
C ILE A 340 -17.11 -5.21 -4.15
N PHE A 341 -16.40 -5.28 -3.03
CA PHE A 341 -15.88 -4.15 -2.29
C PHE A 341 -14.37 -4.24 -2.09
N ILE A 342 -13.71 -3.12 -2.31
CA ILE A 342 -12.29 -2.90 -2.04
C ILE A 342 -12.12 -1.89 -0.89
N SER A 343 -10.92 -1.79 -0.32
CA SER A 343 -10.59 -0.64 0.53
C SER A 343 -10.06 0.51 -0.35
N TYR A 344 -10.42 1.74 0.00
CA TYR A 344 -9.92 2.98 -0.64
C TYR A 344 -8.79 3.61 0.19
N ILE A 345 -8.58 3.10 1.41
CA ILE A 345 -7.79 3.66 2.49
C ILE A 345 -7.07 2.51 3.21
N ASP A 346 -6.14 2.83 4.10
CA ASP A 346 -5.64 1.86 5.08
C ASP A 346 -6.79 1.44 6.03
N GLU A 347 -7.30 0.23 5.88
CA GLU A 347 -8.38 -0.30 6.70
C GLU A 347 -7.96 -0.62 8.14
N THR A 348 -6.67 -0.66 8.46
CA THR A 348 -6.18 -0.92 9.82
C THR A 348 -6.35 0.30 10.74
N GLN A 349 -6.52 1.49 10.17
CA GLN A 349 -6.65 2.75 10.91
C GLN A 349 -7.90 2.82 11.79
N ARG A 350 -7.86 3.72 12.78
CA ARG A 350 -8.95 3.98 13.75
C ARG A 350 -10.20 4.52 13.04
N GLN A 351 -11.40 4.26 13.58
CA GLN A 351 -12.67 4.62 12.95
C GLN A 351 -12.76 6.11 12.59
N GLU A 352 -12.33 7.02 13.49
CA GLU A 352 -12.35 8.46 13.19
C GLU A 352 -11.47 8.81 11.99
N VAL A 353 -10.26 8.24 11.92
CA VAL A 353 -9.29 8.46 10.84
C VAL A 353 -9.87 7.96 9.52
N ARG A 354 -10.39 6.73 9.48
CA ARG A 354 -11.03 6.16 8.28
C ARG A 354 -12.19 7.02 7.78
N GLN A 355 -13.07 7.49 8.68
CA GLN A 355 -14.19 8.35 8.30
C GLN A 355 -13.74 9.73 7.81
N ALA A 356 -12.73 10.34 8.45
CA ALA A 356 -12.18 11.62 8.03
C ALA A 356 -11.57 11.53 6.62
N THR A 357 -10.72 10.53 6.36
CA THR A 357 -10.09 10.34 5.04
C THR A 357 -11.13 10.05 3.93
N LEU A 358 -12.17 9.25 4.23
CA LEU A 358 -13.24 8.99 3.26
C LEU A 358 -14.08 10.23 2.94
N ALA A 359 -14.38 11.06 3.95
CA ALA A 359 -15.10 12.31 3.77
C ALA A 359 -14.26 13.39 3.05
N GLU A 360 -12.94 13.44 3.29
CA GLU A 360 -12.04 14.45 2.71
C GLU A 360 -11.73 14.22 1.22
N THR A 361 -11.67 12.95 0.78
CA THR A 361 -11.20 12.57 -0.56
C THR A 361 -12.30 11.99 -1.46
N TRP A 362 -13.29 11.28 -0.90
CA TRP A 362 -14.39 10.67 -1.66
C TRP A 362 -15.78 11.19 -1.26
N TYR A 363 -15.85 12.15 -0.33
CA TYR A 363 -17.06 12.91 0.00
C TYR A 363 -18.25 12.08 0.52
N PHE A 364 -17.99 10.92 1.12
CA PHE A 364 -19.03 10.08 1.71
C PHE A 364 -18.68 9.60 3.13
N LYS A 365 -19.73 9.29 3.92
CA LYS A 365 -19.61 8.67 5.24
C LYS A 365 -19.83 7.16 5.12
N CYS A 366 -18.82 6.36 5.47
CA CYS A 366 -18.92 4.90 5.42
C CYS A 366 -19.92 4.36 6.45
N ARG A 367 -20.77 3.40 6.06
CA ARG A 367 -21.81 2.79 6.90
C ARG A 367 -21.66 1.26 7.07
N CYS A 368 -20.47 0.71 6.78
CA CYS A 368 -20.20 -0.71 7.01
C CYS A 368 -20.12 -1.06 8.50
N ALA A 369 -20.21 -2.35 8.86
CA ALA A 369 -20.21 -2.84 10.24
C ALA A 369 -19.06 -2.25 11.11
N ARG A 370 -17.82 -2.25 10.60
CA ARG A 370 -16.62 -1.66 11.25
C ARG A 370 -16.73 -0.15 11.54
N CYS A 371 -17.75 0.52 11.03
CA CYS A 371 -18.01 1.96 11.13
C CYS A 371 -19.34 2.30 11.82
N THR A 372 -20.20 1.31 12.08
CA THR A 372 -21.51 1.47 12.75
C THR A 372 -21.63 0.67 14.04
N ILE A 373 -20.79 -0.36 14.22
CA ILE A 373 -20.71 -1.20 15.39
C ILE A 373 -19.31 -1.03 15.98
N PHE A 374 -19.21 -0.75 17.28
CA PHE A 374 -17.92 -0.75 17.97
C PHE A 374 -17.49 -2.20 18.22
N ARG A 375 -16.35 -2.58 17.63
CA ARG A 375 -15.70 -3.90 17.78
C ARG A 375 -14.19 -3.69 17.76
N SER A 376 -13.47 -4.49 18.55
CA SER A 376 -12.01 -4.50 18.45
C SER A 376 -11.55 -5.24 17.19
N ILE A 377 -10.30 -5.02 16.78
CA ILE A 377 -9.73 -5.68 15.60
C ILE A 377 -9.64 -7.21 15.80
N TYR A 378 -9.48 -7.66 17.06
CA TYR A 378 -9.48 -9.07 17.44
C TYR A 378 -10.85 -9.71 17.24
N ASP A 379 -11.92 -9.02 17.64
CA ASP A 379 -13.31 -9.45 17.50
C ASP A 379 -13.78 -9.45 16.02
N GLU A 380 -13.26 -8.54 15.19
CA GLU A 380 -13.49 -8.60 13.73
C GLU A 380 -12.72 -9.76 13.08
N PHE A 381 -11.46 -10.01 13.46
CA PHE A 381 -10.69 -11.17 12.97
C PHE A 381 -11.37 -12.51 13.32
N MET A 382 -11.90 -12.65 14.54
CA MET A 382 -12.60 -13.87 14.97
C MET A 382 -13.88 -14.18 14.18
N ARG A 383 -14.48 -13.20 13.49
CA ARG A 383 -15.64 -13.40 12.61
C ARG A 383 -15.28 -13.58 11.14
N TYR A 384 -14.00 -13.47 10.81
CA TYR A 384 -13.53 -13.71 9.46
C TYR A 384 -13.60 -15.20 9.11
N PRO A 385 -14.07 -15.59 7.91
CA PRO A 385 -14.10 -16.99 7.51
C PRO A 385 -12.69 -17.61 7.53
N THR A 386 -12.55 -18.78 8.15
CA THR A 386 -11.29 -19.55 8.15
C THR A 386 -10.93 -19.95 6.72
N ILE A 387 -9.69 -19.70 6.31
CA ILE A 387 -9.13 -20.11 5.03
C ILE A 387 -7.97 -21.05 5.32
N SER A 388 -8.02 -22.28 4.78
CA SER A 388 -6.95 -23.26 4.99
C SER A 388 -5.75 -22.96 4.10
N THR A 389 -4.56 -22.85 4.70
CA THR A 389 -3.29 -22.63 3.99
C THR A 389 -2.22 -23.54 4.60
N PRO A 390 -2.22 -24.85 4.26
CA PRO A 390 -1.49 -25.86 5.02
C PRO A 390 0.03 -25.69 5.03
N LYS A 391 0.61 -24.91 4.11
CA LYS A 391 2.02 -24.51 4.19
C LYS A 391 2.20 -23.24 4.99
N PHE A 392 1.38 -22.21 4.76
CA PHE A 392 1.49 -20.95 5.50
C PHE A 392 1.20 -21.12 7.00
N ASP A 393 0.30 -22.03 7.38
CA ASP A 393 0.02 -22.40 8.77
C ASP A 393 1.25 -22.96 9.50
N LYS A 394 2.28 -23.47 8.78
CA LYS A 394 3.57 -23.87 9.36
C LYS A 394 4.44 -22.69 9.77
N LEU A 395 4.18 -21.49 9.23
CA LEU A 395 4.85 -20.24 9.62
C LEU A 395 4.00 -19.42 10.59
N VAL A 396 2.72 -19.19 10.25
CA VAL A 396 1.74 -18.41 11.03
C VAL A 396 0.51 -19.28 11.31
N PRO A 397 0.49 -20.09 12.39
CA PRO A 397 -0.58 -21.05 12.64
C PRO A 397 -1.91 -20.36 12.97
N TYR A 398 -2.93 -20.50 12.12
CA TYR A 398 -4.23 -19.84 12.30
C TYR A 398 -4.83 -20.05 13.70
N GLN A 399 -4.82 -21.29 14.22
CA GLN A 399 -5.41 -21.60 15.53
C GLN A 399 -4.72 -20.88 16.70
N ALA A 400 -3.39 -20.67 16.60
CA ALA A 400 -2.66 -19.93 17.63
C ALA A 400 -3.04 -18.44 17.60
N THR A 401 -3.16 -17.85 16.41
CA THR A 401 -3.64 -16.47 16.24
C THR A 401 -5.10 -16.31 16.68
N TYR A 402 -5.96 -17.29 16.40
CA TYR A 402 -7.36 -17.30 16.86
C TYR A 402 -7.46 -17.36 18.39
N ASN A 403 -6.70 -18.25 19.03
CA ASN A 403 -6.67 -18.35 20.50
C ASN A 403 -6.13 -17.05 21.15
N PHE A 404 -5.10 -16.43 20.55
CA PHE A 404 -4.58 -15.14 20.99
C PHE A 404 -5.63 -14.02 20.86
N ALA A 405 -6.31 -13.92 19.71
CA ALA A 405 -7.37 -12.94 19.51
C ALA A 405 -8.54 -13.16 20.47
N LYS A 406 -8.95 -14.41 20.69
CA LYS A 406 -10.00 -14.77 21.64
C LYS A 406 -9.67 -14.32 23.06
N ALA A 407 -8.43 -14.53 23.52
CA ALA A 407 -7.99 -14.02 24.82
C ALA A 407 -8.14 -12.49 24.92
N ARG A 408 -7.70 -11.76 23.89
CA ARG A 408 -7.82 -10.29 23.83
C ARG A 408 -9.27 -9.79 23.87
N VAL A 409 -10.21 -10.51 23.26
CA VAL A 409 -11.66 -10.19 23.31
C VAL A 409 -12.25 -10.53 24.69
N THR A 410 -11.88 -11.66 25.30
CA THR A 410 -12.36 -12.00 26.66
C THR A 410 -11.83 -11.06 27.75
N GLU A 411 -10.70 -10.39 27.50
CA GLU A 411 -10.10 -9.37 28.36
C GLU A 411 -10.63 -7.94 28.10
N GLU A 412 -11.59 -7.74 27.19
CA GLU A 412 -12.20 -6.42 26.93
C GLU A 412 -13.30 -6.08 27.96
N ASP A 413 -12.93 -6.10 29.24
CA ASP A 413 -13.76 -5.62 30.34
C ASP A 413 -13.85 -4.07 30.35
N PRO A 414 -14.86 -3.47 31.03
CA PRO A 414 -15.04 -2.02 31.05
C PRO A 414 -13.82 -1.21 31.53
N SER A 415 -12.97 -1.76 32.42
CA SER A 415 -11.76 -1.08 32.89
C SER A 415 -10.64 -1.11 31.85
N THR A 416 -10.42 -2.24 31.18
CA THR A 416 -9.49 -2.36 30.05
C THR A 416 -9.91 -1.47 28.90
N VAL A 417 -11.21 -1.44 28.58
CA VAL A 417 -11.80 -0.54 27.57
C VAL A 417 -11.58 0.93 27.96
N THR A 418 -11.82 1.31 29.22
CA THR A 418 -11.60 2.68 29.72
C THR A 418 -10.12 3.09 29.63
N ARG A 419 -9.18 2.19 29.97
CA ARG A 419 -7.73 2.43 29.83
C ARG A 419 -7.33 2.61 28.36
N LEU A 420 -7.86 1.80 27.44
CA LEU A 420 -7.61 1.98 26.01
C LEU A 420 -8.20 3.28 25.46
N PHE A 421 -9.35 3.73 25.98
CA PHE A 421 -9.93 5.03 25.66
C PHE A 421 -9.10 6.21 26.18
N SER A 422 -8.54 6.14 27.40
CA SER A 422 -7.69 7.21 27.93
C SER A 422 -6.42 7.41 27.08
N LEU A 423 -5.88 6.33 26.50
CA LEU A 423 -4.71 6.40 25.61
C LEU A 423 -4.97 7.12 24.27
N LEU A 424 -6.22 7.43 23.89
CA LEU A 424 -6.53 8.14 22.63
C LEU A 424 -5.79 9.49 22.48
N HIS A 425 -5.51 10.20 23.57
CA HIS A 425 -4.73 11.44 23.49
C HIS A 425 -3.25 11.16 23.14
N VAL A 426 -2.70 10.06 23.64
CA VAL A 426 -1.33 9.58 23.31
C VAL A 426 -1.25 9.21 21.84
N LEU A 427 -2.30 8.58 21.29
CA LEU A 427 -2.34 8.19 19.88
C LEU A 427 -2.26 9.40 18.95
N ARG A 428 -3.00 10.48 19.24
CA ARG A 428 -2.91 11.74 18.48
C ARG A 428 -1.52 12.36 18.52
N HIS A 429 -0.83 12.29 19.66
CA HIS A 429 0.55 12.77 19.79
C HIS A 429 1.53 11.90 18.99
N ILE A 430 1.35 10.58 18.98
CA ILE A 430 2.16 9.65 18.18
C ILE A 430 1.92 9.87 16.68
N GLU A 431 0.67 10.00 16.24
CA GLU A 431 0.31 10.33 14.85
C GLU A 431 0.96 11.65 14.39
N ALA A 432 0.96 12.68 15.24
CA ALA A 432 1.67 13.93 14.99
C ALA A 432 3.21 13.76 14.95
N THR A 433 3.77 12.91 15.81
CA THR A 433 5.21 12.59 15.85
C THR A 433 5.65 11.89 14.57
N ILE A 434 4.89 10.88 14.11
CA ILE A 434 5.13 10.17 12.85
C ILE A 434 5.02 11.14 11.67
N LYS A 435 3.96 11.97 11.61
CA LYS A 435 3.80 12.99 10.56
C LYS A 435 4.96 14.01 10.52
N ASN A 436 5.61 14.29 11.66
CA ASN A 436 6.80 15.14 11.72
C ASN A 436 8.09 14.38 11.37
N ALA A 437 8.18 13.09 11.68
CA ALA A 437 9.27 12.23 11.20
C ALA A 437 9.25 12.12 9.67
N HIS A 438 8.07 11.98 9.05
CA HIS A 438 7.91 12.00 7.59
C HIS A 438 8.37 13.30 6.94
N LYS A 439 8.13 14.47 7.58
CA LYS A 439 8.67 15.77 7.11
C LYS A 439 10.20 15.88 7.26
N THR A 440 10.82 15.05 8.09
CA THR A 440 12.27 15.06 8.35
C THR A 440 12.98 14.21 7.29
N HIS A 441 12.81 14.57 6.02
CA HIS A 441 13.16 13.74 4.85
C HIS A 441 14.65 13.38 4.71
N GLN A 442 15.57 14.02 5.45
CA GLN A 442 17.02 13.96 5.18
C GLN A 442 17.86 13.28 6.28
N ASN A 443 17.30 12.90 7.43
CA ASN A 443 18.10 12.30 8.50
C ASN A 443 17.39 11.07 9.10
N ILE A 444 17.86 9.89 8.67
CA ILE A 444 17.29 8.58 9.02
C ILE A 444 17.47 8.28 10.52
N ASP A 445 18.62 8.63 11.12
CA ASP A 445 18.85 8.45 12.55
C ASP A 445 17.86 9.26 13.40
N ARG A 446 17.60 10.52 13.04
CA ARG A 446 16.58 11.35 13.72
C ARG A 446 15.17 10.82 13.54
N ARG A 447 14.83 10.25 12.37
CA ARG A 447 13.55 9.55 12.17
C ARG A 447 13.43 8.36 13.12
N LEU A 448 14.50 7.58 13.28
CA LEU A 448 14.55 6.46 14.23
C LEU A 448 14.38 6.94 15.68
N ASP A 449 15.08 8.00 16.09
CA ASP A 449 14.93 8.61 17.43
C ASP A 449 13.48 9.01 17.75
N PHE A 450 12.75 9.56 16.77
CA PHE A 450 11.33 9.91 16.93
C PHE A 450 10.45 8.66 17.10
N LEU A 451 10.74 7.58 16.37
CA LEU A 451 9.99 6.33 16.49
C LEU A 451 10.32 5.57 17.79
N MET A 452 11.58 5.60 18.25
CA MET A 452 11.96 5.06 19.56
C MET A 452 11.29 5.82 20.71
N LYS A 453 11.06 7.12 20.58
CA LYS A 453 10.22 7.89 21.51
C LYS A 453 8.74 7.54 21.38
N ALA A 454 8.24 7.31 20.17
CA ALA A 454 6.86 6.89 19.96
C ALA A 454 6.57 5.51 20.56
N ILE A 455 7.48 4.54 20.43
CA ILE A 455 7.29 3.18 20.94
C ILE A 455 7.35 3.11 22.47
N GLY A 456 8.19 3.92 23.11
CA GLY A 456 8.19 4.07 24.58
C GLY A 456 6.87 4.63 25.15
N ASN A 457 6.14 5.42 24.35
CA ASN A 457 4.77 5.88 24.70
C ASN A 457 3.68 4.83 24.42
N LEU A 458 4.03 3.65 23.89
CA LEU A 458 3.12 2.54 23.59
C LEU A 458 3.26 1.36 24.55
N ASN A 459 3.98 1.53 25.67
CA ASN A 459 4.16 0.48 26.69
C ASN A 459 2.83 -0.17 27.12
N ASP A 460 1.75 0.60 27.28
CA ASP A 460 0.43 0.05 27.60
C ASP A 460 -0.13 -0.90 26.52
N PHE A 461 0.10 -0.61 25.23
CA PHE A 461 -0.29 -1.51 24.14
C PHE A 461 0.55 -2.80 24.17
N ILE A 462 1.82 -2.71 24.57
CA ILE A 462 2.73 -3.85 24.69
C ILE A 462 2.31 -4.75 25.87
N LEU A 463 2.06 -4.15 27.04
CA LEU A 463 1.64 -4.83 28.27
C LEU A 463 0.26 -5.47 28.14
N LEU A 464 -0.72 -4.76 27.57
CA LEU A 464 -2.07 -5.27 27.28
C LEU A 464 -2.13 -6.18 26.04
N GLN A 465 -0.98 -6.52 25.46
CA GLN A 465 -0.82 -7.38 24.28
C GLN A 465 -1.67 -6.96 23.06
N ARG A 466 -1.89 -5.65 22.88
CA ARG A 466 -2.69 -5.06 21.80
C ARG A 466 -1.86 -4.88 20.52
N TYR A 467 -1.11 -5.92 20.15
CA TYR A 467 -0.08 -5.91 19.11
C TYR A 467 -0.57 -5.57 17.70
N ALA A 468 -1.79 -5.93 17.33
CA ALA A 468 -2.39 -5.58 16.04
C ALA A 468 -3.01 -4.17 16.02
N GLN A 469 -3.18 -3.52 17.17
CA GLN A 469 -3.94 -2.28 17.27
C GLN A 469 -3.07 -1.06 16.94
N GLN A 470 -3.52 -0.24 15.99
CA GLN A 470 -2.81 1.00 15.62
C GLN A 470 -2.71 1.96 16.82
N PRO A 471 -1.58 2.69 16.98
CA PRO A 471 -0.51 2.90 15.99
C PRO A 471 0.70 1.94 16.12
N LEU A 472 0.66 0.89 16.94
CA LEU A 472 1.83 0.04 17.22
C LEU A 472 2.38 -0.68 15.97
N PRO A 473 1.57 -1.35 15.12
CA PRO A 473 2.05 -1.89 13.84
C PRO A 473 2.64 -0.85 12.89
N MET A 474 2.08 0.36 12.85
CA MET A 474 2.58 1.46 12.02
C MET A 474 3.97 1.91 12.48
N VAL A 475 4.19 2.14 13.79
CA VAL A 475 5.50 2.50 14.33
C VAL A 475 6.54 1.41 14.02
N LEU A 476 6.21 0.15 14.27
CA LEU A 476 7.08 -0.98 13.96
C LEU A 476 7.37 -1.09 12.45
N THR A 477 6.40 -0.79 11.59
CA THR A 477 6.60 -0.80 10.12
C THR A 477 7.58 0.29 9.67
N GLU A 478 7.45 1.51 10.19
CA GLU A 478 8.38 2.60 9.91
C GLU A 478 9.81 2.28 10.42
N MET A 479 9.93 1.68 11.61
CA MET A 479 11.24 1.25 12.13
C MET A 479 11.85 0.15 11.25
N TYR A 480 11.07 -0.84 10.85
CA TYR A 480 11.48 -1.89 9.91
C TYR A 480 12.04 -1.32 8.60
N LEU A 481 11.34 -0.36 7.98
CA LEU A 481 11.81 0.29 6.75
C LEU A 481 13.12 1.06 6.98
N ILE A 482 13.25 1.78 8.11
CA ILE A 482 14.50 2.45 8.47
C ILE A 482 15.66 1.48 8.68
N TYR A 483 15.43 0.32 9.30
CA TYR A 483 16.48 -0.69 9.46
C TYR A 483 16.89 -1.31 8.11
N LEU A 484 15.97 -1.41 7.13
CA LEU A 484 16.35 -1.76 5.75
C LEU A 484 17.21 -0.67 5.10
N ASP A 485 16.78 0.61 5.19
CA ASP A 485 17.54 1.76 4.65
C ASP A 485 18.96 1.84 5.23
N LYS A 486 19.15 1.39 6.47
CA LYS A 486 20.43 1.34 7.19
C LYS A 486 21.24 0.03 7.01
N ALA A 487 20.74 -0.91 6.21
CA ALA A 487 21.29 -2.27 6.05
C ALA A 487 21.41 -3.09 7.36
N GLU A 488 20.62 -2.77 8.38
CA GLU A 488 20.54 -3.48 9.67
C GLU A 488 19.57 -4.68 9.57
N TYR A 489 19.88 -5.62 8.67
CA TYR A 489 18.93 -6.67 8.23
C TYR A 489 18.43 -7.61 9.35
N ILE A 490 19.21 -7.85 10.41
CA ILE A 490 18.76 -8.69 11.53
C ILE A 490 17.69 -7.97 12.36
N SER A 491 17.85 -6.67 12.61
CA SER A 491 16.85 -5.80 13.23
C SER A 491 15.56 -5.78 12.41
N ALA A 492 15.68 -5.57 11.09
CA ALA A 492 14.56 -5.59 10.17
C ALA A 492 13.83 -6.94 10.16
N LEU A 493 14.56 -8.06 10.14
CA LEU A 493 14.00 -9.42 10.17
C LEU A 493 13.19 -9.69 11.44
N ILE A 494 13.71 -9.33 12.61
CA ILE A 494 13.03 -9.56 13.88
C ILE A 494 11.71 -8.79 13.95
N ILE A 495 11.71 -7.52 13.54
CA ILE A 495 10.49 -6.69 13.49
C ILE A 495 9.51 -7.20 12.44
N LEU A 496 9.99 -7.62 11.27
CA LEU A 496 9.18 -8.18 10.21
C LEU A 496 8.49 -9.49 10.65
N MET A 497 9.23 -10.40 11.30
CA MET A 497 8.66 -11.64 11.85
C MET A 497 7.62 -11.36 12.94
N TYR A 498 7.83 -10.32 13.75
CA TYR A 498 6.85 -9.89 14.74
C TYR A 498 5.54 -9.41 14.10
N LEU A 499 5.62 -8.56 13.07
CA LEU A 499 4.46 -8.08 12.32
C LEU A 499 3.71 -9.23 11.64
N ILE A 500 4.43 -10.11 10.93
CA ILE A 500 3.88 -11.30 10.25
C ILE A 500 3.16 -12.24 11.21
N ARG A 501 3.64 -12.37 12.46
CA ARG A 501 3.06 -13.27 13.47
C ARG A 501 1.90 -12.64 14.25
N HIS A 502 2.01 -11.38 14.66
CA HIS A 502 1.14 -10.79 15.68
C HIS A 502 0.21 -9.66 15.20
N ALA A 503 0.53 -8.99 14.09
CA ALA A 503 -0.25 -7.85 13.60
C ALA A 503 -0.96 -8.17 12.27
N ASP A 504 -0.18 -8.57 11.26
CA ASP A 504 -0.64 -8.78 9.90
C ASP A 504 -1.82 -9.78 9.75
N PRO A 505 -1.87 -10.95 10.43
CA PRO A 505 -2.99 -11.89 10.29
C PRO A 505 -4.28 -11.41 10.96
N ILE A 506 -4.23 -10.41 11.85
CA ILE A 506 -5.40 -9.84 12.52
C ILE A 506 -5.88 -8.59 11.79
N ASN A 507 -4.94 -7.76 11.31
CA ASN A 507 -5.23 -6.57 10.50
C ASN A 507 -5.69 -6.91 9.08
N HIS A 508 -5.14 -7.97 8.48
CA HIS A 508 -5.50 -8.46 7.16
C HIS A 508 -5.80 -9.97 7.22
N PRO A 509 -7.02 -10.37 7.64
CA PRO A 509 -7.33 -11.77 7.93
C PRO A 509 -7.11 -12.76 6.78
N SER A 510 -7.37 -12.35 5.53
CA SER A 510 -7.12 -13.20 4.36
C SER A 510 -5.62 -13.51 4.21
N PRO A 511 -5.21 -14.79 4.08
CA PRO A 511 -3.81 -15.14 3.82
C PRO A 511 -3.33 -14.66 2.45
N TYR A 512 -4.26 -14.38 1.53
CA TYR A 512 -4.00 -13.87 0.18
C TYR A 512 -4.02 -12.35 0.09
N HIS A 513 -4.12 -11.64 1.23
CA HIS A 513 -4.09 -10.19 1.24
C HIS A 513 -2.73 -9.66 0.75
N PRO A 514 -2.66 -8.68 -0.17
CA PRO A 514 -1.40 -8.22 -0.75
C PRO A 514 -0.35 -7.84 0.29
N GLN A 515 -0.75 -7.16 1.37
CA GLN A 515 0.15 -6.80 2.47
C GLN A 515 0.85 -8.03 3.09
N ARG A 516 0.12 -9.15 3.29
CA ARG A 516 0.70 -10.38 3.87
C ARG A 516 1.66 -11.07 2.91
N VAL A 517 1.37 -11.07 1.62
CA VAL A 517 2.24 -11.73 0.64
C VAL A 517 3.50 -10.88 0.36
N THR A 518 3.39 -9.56 0.27
CA THR A 518 4.55 -8.66 0.18
C THR A 518 5.46 -8.75 1.42
N ARG A 519 4.88 -8.91 2.62
CA ARG A 519 5.63 -9.18 3.86
C ARG A 519 6.42 -10.49 3.80
N LEU A 520 5.84 -11.56 3.24
CA LEU A 520 6.53 -12.82 3.04
C LEU A 520 7.64 -12.72 1.99
N LEU A 521 7.47 -11.91 0.94
CA LEU A 521 8.51 -11.66 -0.07
C LEU A 521 9.71 -10.92 0.54
N ALA A 522 9.44 -9.91 1.38
CA ALA A 522 10.49 -9.25 2.15
C ALA A 522 11.20 -10.20 3.14
N LEU A 523 10.46 -11.11 3.78
CA LEU A 523 11.02 -12.13 4.66
C LEU A 523 11.96 -13.07 3.88
N GLN A 524 11.53 -13.58 2.73
CA GLN A 524 12.36 -14.45 1.89
C GLN A 524 13.68 -13.77 1.50
N ARG A 525 13.64 -12.49 1.11
CA ARG A 525 14.86 -11.74 0.76
C ARG A 525 15.80 -11.57 1.95
N LEU A 526 15.28 -11.23 3.13
CA LEU A 526 16.08 -11.14 4.35
C LEU A 526 16.71 -12.49 4.71
N LEU A 527 15.98 -13.59 4.57
CA LEU A 527 16.54 -14.95 4.77
C LEU A 527 17.63 -15.28 3.74
N LYS A 528 17.47 -14.88 2.47
CA LYS A 528 18.50 -15.01 1.41
C LYS A 528 19.78 -14.23 1.76
N PHE A 529 19.66 -13.02 2.32
CA PHE A 529 20.81 -12.26 2.83
C PHE A 529 21.45 -12.91 4.06
N LEU A 530 20.68 -13.28 5.09
CA LEU A 530 21.21 -13.90 6.30
C LEU A 530 21.86 -15.27 6.06
N ALA A 531 21.42 -16.01 5.03
CA ALA A 531 22.08 -17.25 4.60
C ALA A 531 23.53 -17.04 4.13
N SER A 532 23.92 -15.81 3.79
CA SER A 532 25.29 -15.44 3.38
C SER A 532 26.06 -14.68 4.47
N TYR A 533 25.52 -14.56 5.69
CA TYR A 533 26.18 -13.82 6.78
C TYR A 533 27.32 -14.62 7.41
N ASP A 534 28.42 -13.93 7.71
CA ASP A 534 29.46 -14.45 8.59
C ASP A 534 28.87 -14.69 10.00
N PRO A 535 29.07 -15.87 10.62
CA PRO A 535 28.60 -16.17 11.97
C PRO A 535 29.02 -15.12 13.03
N ASP A 536 30.19 -14.48 12.92
CA ASP A 536 30.62 -13.44 13.85
C ASP A 536 29.83 -12.12 13.72
N ILE A 537 29.12 -11.89 12.63
CA ILE A 537 28.12 -10.81 12.54
C ILE A 537 26.91 -11.17 13.41
N LEU A 538 26.38 -12.40 13.27
CA LEU A 538 25.26 -12.89 14.08
C LEU A 538 25.61 -12.90 15.58
N ARG A 539 26.83 -13.31 15.94
CA ARG A 539 27.31 -13.35 17.33
C ARG A 539 27.38 -11.96 17.95
N ARG A 540 27.98 -10.99 17.26
CA ARG A 540 28.09 -9.61 17.75
C ARG A 540 26.72 -8.97 17.93
N PHE A 541 25.81 -9.17 16.98
CA PHE A 541 24.43 -8.69 17.09
C PHE A 541 23.70 -9.31 18.29
N ALA A 542 23.80 -10.63 18.47
CA ALA A 542 23.19 -11.35 19.59
C ALA A 542 23.64 -10.78 20.94
N ILE A 543 24.96 -10.60 21.12
CA ILE A 543 25.54 -10.01 22.35
C ILE A 543 25.08 -8.57 22.54
N GLN A 544 25.11 -7.74 21.49
CA GLN A 544 24.73 -6.32 21.54
C GLN A 544 23.27 -6.11 21.99
N HIS A 545 22.35 -6.99 21.57
CA HIS A 545 20.93 -6.88 21.90
C HIS A 545 20.47 -7.81 23.04
N GLY A 546 21.38 -8.53 23.69
CA GLY A 546 21.03 -9.48 24.77
C GLY A 546 20.13 -10.63 24.30
N ILE A 547 20.31 -11.08 23.06
CA ILE A 547 19.61 -12.22 22.45
C ILE A 547 20.49 -13.46 22.63
N PRO A 548 19.95 -14.61 23.09
CA PRO A 548 20.72 -15.85 23.18
C PRO A 548 21.26 -16.26 21.81
N ILE A 549 22.57 -16.50 21.71
CA ILE A 549 23.28 -16.79 20.46
C ILE A 549 22.62 -17.94 19.67
N ALA A 550 22.17 -18.99 20.37
CA ALA A 550 21.45 -20.14 19.79
C ALA A 550 20.25 -19.75 18.90
N VAL A 551 19.52 -18.68 19.25
CA VAL A 551 18.34 -18.21 18.50
C VAL A 551 18.69 -17.82 17.05
N LEU A 552 19.90 -17.34 16.80
CA LEU A 552 20.38 -16.98 15.45
C LEU A 552 21.31 -18.05 14.84
N PHE A 553 21.98 -18.85 15.68
CA PHE A 553 22.97 -19.84 15.23
C PHE A 553 22.37 -21.21 14.88
N GLU A 554 21.31 -21.65 15.56
CA GLU A 554 20.66 -22.93 15.28
C GLU A 554 19.68 -22.86 14.09
N MET A 555 19.48 -21.66 13.53
CA MET A 555 18.64 -21.43 12.38
C MET A 555 19.37 -21.78 11.08
N ASP A 556 18.90 -22.81 10.37
CA ASP A 556 19.31 -23.08 9.00
C ASP A 556 18.60 -22.08 8.06
N TRP A 557 19.26 -20.94 7.81
CA TRP A 557 18.75 -19.84 7.00
C TRP A 557 18.44 -20.24 5.55
N VAL A 558 19.19 -21.17 4.95
CA VAL A 558 18.95 -21.67 3.58
C VAL A 558 17.67 -22.53 3.55
N SER A 559 17.53 -23.44 4.51
CA SER A 559 16.32 -24.27 4.63
C SER A 559 15.09 -23.45 5.02
N ALA A 560 15.25 -22.41 5.85
CA ALA A 560 14.21 -21.43 6.16
C ALA A 560 13.78 -20.65 4.90
N CYS A 561 14.74 -20.21 4.08
CA CYS A 561 14.45 -19.56 2.80
C CYS A 561 13.65 -20.49 1.87
N GLN A 562 14.06 -21.75 1.71
CA GLN A 562 13.33 -22.75 0.92
C GLN A 562 11.90 -22.99 1.45
N MET A 563 11.72 -23.08 2.77
CA MET A 563 10.39 -23.19 3.39
C MET A 563 9.51 -21.97 3.05
N VAL A 564 10.03 -20.75 3.23
CA VAL A 564 9.26 -19.51 2.96
C VAL A 564 8.96 -19.36 1.47
N LEU A 565 9.83 -19.81 0.57
CA LEU A 565 9.57 -19.85 -0.88
C LEU A 565 8.37 -20.76 -1.23
N TYR A 566 8.24 -21.94 -0.62
CA TYR A 566 7.05 -22.79 -0.83
C TYR A 566 5.77 -22.25 -0.17
N VAL A 567 5.88 -21.51 0.95
CA VAL A 567 4.76 -20.76 1.54
C VAL A 567 4.32 -19.63 0.59
N LEU A 568 5.27 -18.86 0.07
CA LEU A 568 5.03 -17.80 -0.91
C LEU A 568 4.36 -18.34 -2.17
N ARG A 569 4.73 -19.53 -2.64
CA ARG A 569 4.06 -20.16 -3.78
C ARG A 569 2.58 -20.42 -3.52
N GLU A 570 2.23 -20.93 -2.34
CA GLU A 570 0.84 -21.21 -1.96
C GLU A 570 -0.02 -19.94 -1.92
N VAL A 571 0.43 -18.89 -1.22
CA VAL A 571 -0.39 -17.67 -1.05
C VAL A 571 -0.22 -16.65 -2.17
N GLY A 572 0.95 -16.59 -2.80
CA GLY A 572 1.28 -15.68 -3.90
C GLY A 572 0.57 -16.03 -5.20
N ASN A 573 0.41 -17.33 -5.51
CA ASN A 573 -0.39 -17.79 -6.64
C ASN A 573 -1.86 -17.32 -6.50
N LYS A 574 -2.38 -17.26 -5.27
CA LYS A 574 -3.72 -16.76 -4.94
C LYS A 574 -3.82 -15.24 -4.78
N CYS A 575 -2.70 -14.51 -4.70
CA CYS A 575 -2.65 -13.04 -4.58
C CYS A 575 -2.34 -12.34 -5.92
N TRP A 576 -1.27 -12.74 -6.62
CA TRP A 576 -0.84 -12.14 -7.89
C TRP A 576 -1.20 -12.98 -9.12
N GLY A 577 -1.43 -14.29 -8.95
CA GLY A 577 -1.58 -15.25 -10.04
C GLY A 577 -0.26 -15.94 -10.39
N GLU A 578 -0.34 -17.23 -10.71
CA GLU A 578 0.80 -18.12 -11.03
C GLU A 578 1.61 -17.61 -12.23
N ASP A 579 0.92 -16.94 -13.16
CA ASP A 579 1.43 -16.35 -14.38
C ASP A 579 1.89 -14.88 -14.24
N SER A 580 2.03 -14.37 -13.02
CA SER A 580 2.62 -13.05 -12.77
C SER A 580 4.14 -13.06 -12.94
N ALA A 581 4.76 -11.90 -13.16
CA ALA A 581 6.22 -11.78 -13.20
C ALA A 581 6.83 -12.05 -11.81
N VAL A 582 6.17 -11.63 -10.73
CA VAL A 582 6.59 -11.92 -9.35
C VAL A 582 6.61 -13.44 -9.09
N MET A 583 5.55 -14.17 -9.44
CA MET A 583 5.51 -15.63 -9.22
C MET A 583 6.46 -16.40 -10.16
N ARG A 584 6.69 -15.92 -11.40
CA ARG A 584 7.77 -16.48 -12.25
C ARG A 584 9.16 -16.28 -11.65
N GLY A 585 9.42 -15.12 -11.03
CA GLY A 585 10.67 -14.87 -10.29
C GLY A 585 10.81 -15.82 -9.10
N LEU A 586 9.72 -16.06 -8.36
CA LEU A 586 9.70 -17.01 -7.26
C LEU A 586 10.06 -18.44 -7.69
N GLU A 587 9.57 -18.90 -8.84
CA GLU A 587 9.94 -20.23 -9.37
C GLU A 587 11.41 -20.33 -9.83
N LEU A 588 12.08 -19.20 -10.08
CA LEU A 588 13.54 -19.16 -10.27
C LEU A 588 14.25 -19.23 -8.91
N ASP A 589 13.87 -18.40 -7.93
CA ASP A 589 14.42 -18.47 -6.56
C ASP A 589 14.25 -19.86 -5.92
N ILE A 590 13.14 -20.56 -6.21
CA ILE A 590 12.90 -21.96 -5.79
C ILE A 590 13.93 -22.91 -6.40
N ARG A 591 14.28 -22.76 -7.68
CA ARG A 591 15.31 -23.59 -8.34
C ARG A 591 16.69 -23.28 -7.78
N ASP A 592 17.02 -22.00 -7.62
CA ASP A 592 18.30 -21.55 -7.08
C ASP A 592 18.56 -22.11 -5.68
N VAL A 593 17.56 -22.02 -4.77
CA VAL A 593 17.71 -22.59 -3.42
C VAL A 593 17.73 -24.12 -3.44
N GLU A 594 16.96 -24.74 -4.32
CA GLU A 594 16.95 -26.20 -4.50
C GLU A 594 18.31 -26.73 -4.99
N ASP A 595 19.01 -25.98 -5.84
CA ASP A 595 20.35 -26.30 -6.35
C ASP A 595 21.46 -26.01 -5.31
N ILE A 596 21.32 -24.95 -4.50
CA ILE A 596 22.19 -24.70 -3.34
C ILE A 596 22.08 -25.86 -2.35
N GLN A 597 20.86 -26.30 -2.03
CA GLN A 597 20.62 -27.41 -1.12
C GLN A 597 21.19 -28.73 -1.63
N CYS A 598 21.14 -29.00 -2.94
CA CYS A 598 21.78 -30.17 -3.54
C CYS A 598 23.31 -30.21 -3.38
N LYS A 599 23.95 -29.04 -3.19
CA LYS A 599 25.41 -28.90 -3.02
C LYS A 599 25.85 -28.93 -1.55
N ARG A 600 24.91 -28.83 -0.60
CA ARG A 600 25.19 -28.97 0.84
C ARG A 600 25.27 -30.45 1.22
N GLU A 601 26.07 -30.77 2.24
CA GLU A 601 26.07 -32.09 2.90
C GLU A 601 24.66 -32.47 3.42
N ASP A 602 23.87 -31.45 3.79
CA ASP A 602 22.47 -31.53 4.20
C ASP A 602 21.46 -31.78 3.05
N GLY A 603 21.87 -32.19 1.85
CA GLY A 603 20.98 -32.34 0.68
C GLY A 603 19.71 -33.19 0.93
N LYS A 604 19.75 -34.08 1.93
CA LYS A 604 18.57 -34.83 2.45
C LYS A 604 17.47 -33.91 3.01
N VAL A 605 17.84 -32.83 3.71
CA VAL A 605 16.90 -31.81 4.24
C VAL A 605 16.24 -31.07 3.08
N GLY A 606 17.03 -30.60 2.11
CA GLY A 606 16.52 -29.91 0.93
C GLY A 606 15.60 -30.77 0.07
N ALA A 607 15.89 -32.08 -0.06
CA ALA A 607 15.01 -33.05 -0.71
C ALA A 607 13.70 -33.26 0.07
N ALA A 608 13.77 -33.41 1.40
CA ALA A 608 12.60 -33.55 2.26
C ALA A 608 11.68 -32.31 2.23
N LEU A 609 12.27 -31.11 2.24
CA LEU A 609 11.54 -29.85 2.08
C LEU A 609 10.88 -29.75 0.69
N ARG A 610 11.56 -30.19 -0.37
CA ARG A 610 11.03 -30.22 -1.75
C ARG A 610 9.84 -31.15 -1.89
N ASP A 611 9.89 -32.32 -1.25
CA ASP A 611 8.78 -33.26 -1.20
C ASP A 611 7.59 -32.70 -0.42
N TRP A 612 7.81 -32.04 0.72
CA TRP A 612 6.76 -31.30 1.43
C TRP A 612 6.19 -30.14 0.59
N GLY A 613 7.04 -29.39 -0.11
CA GLY A 613 6.62 -28.30 -1.00
C GLY A 613 5.76 -28.77 -2.17
N ARG A 614 5.86 -30.04 -2.54
CA ARG A 614 5.02 -30.78 -3.52
C ARG A 614 3.80 -31.47 -2.88
N GLY A 615 3.57 -31.30 -1.58
CA GLY A 615 2.42 -31.85 -0.87
C GLY A 615 2.58 -33.28 -0.35
N LYS A 616 3.79 -33.85 -0.35
CA LYS A 616 4.03 -35.18 0.24
C LYS A 616 4.16 -35.08 1.77
N ASN A 617 3.56 -36.01 2.47
CA ASN A 617 3.80 -36.23 3.90
C ASN A 617 5.11 -37.02 4.11
N GLY A 618 5.85 -36.71 5.17
CA GLY A 618 7.14 -37.34 5.47
C GLY A 618 8.02 -36.49 6.38
N THR A 619 9.33 -36.75 6.38
CA THR A 619 10.32 -36.03 7.20
C THR A 619 10.34 -34.51 6.96
N GLY A 620 9.97 -34.06 5.76
CA GLY A 620 9.82 -32.64 5.43
C GLY A 620 8.87 -31.88 6.37
N VAL A 621 7.81 -32.54 6.85
CA VAL A 621 6.87 -31.96 7.83
C VAL A 621 7.57 -31.62 9.16
N VAL A 622 8.46 -32.50 9.63
CA VAL A 622 9.22 -32.29 10.87
C VAL A 622 10.21 -31.14 10.71
N TYR A 623 10.87 -31.04 9.56
CA TYR A 623 11.79 -29.93 9.28
C TYR A 623 11.07 -28.57 9.23
N VAL A 624 9.92 -28.46 8.54
CA VAL A 624 9.19 -27.18 8.49
C VAL A 624 8.56 -26.77 9.82
N GLU A 625 8.17 -27.71 10.67
CA GLU A 625 7.74 -27.35 12.04
C GLU A 625 8.89 -26.77 12.85
N ARG A 626 10.08 -27.39 12.81
CA ARG A 626 11.27 -26.88 13.50
C ARG A 626 11.69 -25.49 12.99
N LEU A 627 11.75 -25.31 11.67
CA LEU A 627 12.07 -24.02 11.03
C LEU A 627 11.00 -22.96 11.35
N GLY A 628 9.72 -23.34 11.28
CA GLY A 628 8.59 -22.49 11.63
C GLY A 628 8.63 -22.03 13.08
N VAL A 629 8.94 -22.92 14.03
CA VAL A 629 9.16 -22.57 15.45
C VAL A 629 10.34 -21.61 15.60
N GLY A 630 11.49 -21.90 14.99
CA GLY A 630 12.65 -21.01 15.08
C GLY A 630 12.38 -19.60 14.54
N LEU A 631 11.77 -19.47 13.35
CA LEU A 631 11.38 -18.17 12.79
C LEU A 631 10.37 -17.44 13.68
N ARG A 632 9.42 -18.18 14.25
CA ARG A 632 8.44 -17.67 15.22
C ARG A 632 9.08 -17.21 16.53
N ASN A 633 10.22 -17.78 16.93
CA ASN A 633 10.93 -17.40 18.15
C ASN A 633 11.73 -16.09 17.97
N LEU A 634 12.17 -15.77 16.75
CA LEU A 634 12.78 -14.47 16.43
C LEU A 634 11.88 -13.29 16.83
N ALA A 635 10.57 -13.41 16.57
CA ALA A 635 9.58 -12.37 16.90
C ALA A 635 9.60 -11.97 18.39
N GLY A 636 9.90 -12.91 19.30
CA GLY A 636 9.96 -12.64 20.75
C GLY A 636 11.05 -11.64 21.17
N TRP A 637 12.00 -11.34 20.28
CA TRP A 637 13.12 -10.43 20.54
C TRP A 637 12.91 -9.01 20.00
N VAL A 638 11.73 -8.68 19.48
CA VAL A 638 11.44 -7.34 18.92
C VAL A 638 11.73 -6.21 19.91
N TRP A 639 11.38 -6.39 21.19
CA TRP A 639 11.57 -5.39 22.24
C TRP A 639 13.06 -5.10 22.55
N ASN A 640 13.92 -6.11 22.40
CA ASN A 640 15.37 -5.98 22.52
C ASN A 640 16.00 -5.20 21.36
N VAL A 641 15.42 -5.29 20.16
CA VAL A 641 15.88 -4.54 18.98
C VAL A 641 15.47 -3.08 19.07
N VAL A 642 14.22 -2.81 19.44
CA VAL A 642 13.64 -1.45 19.48
C VAL A 642 13.90 -0.68 20.79
N GLY A 643 14.67 -1.25 21.72
CA GLY A 643 15.15 -0.56 22.93
C GLY A 643 14.10 -0.37 24.03
N VAL A 644 13.06 -1.21 24.09
CA VAL A 644 12.05 -1.18 25.17
C VAL A 644 12.50 -2.11 26.30
N ALA A 645 12.81 -1.54 27.47
CA ALA A 645 13.28 -2.29 28.63
C ALA A 645 12.24 -3.32 29.11
N ARG A 646 12.69 -4.55 29.42
CA ARG A 646 11.83 -5.65 29.90
C ARG A 646 11.48 -5.56 31.39
N ASP A 647 11.27 -4.36 31.90
CA ASP A 647 10.88 -4.17 33.31
C ASP A 647 9.39 -4.50 33.49
N GLY A 648 9.09 -5.80 33.58
CA GLY A 648 7.75 -6.36 33.88
C GLY A 648 7.06 -7.12 32.75
N ALA A 649 7.59 -7.08 31.51
CA ALA A 649 6.94 -7.70 30.35
C ALA A 649 7.27 -9.21 30.20
N MET A 650 6.54 -10.06 30.93
CA MET A 650 6.30 -11.48 30.63
C MET A 650 7.54 -12.37 30.38
N ALA A 651 8.27 -12.69 31.46
CA ALA A 651 9.03 -13.94 31.51
C ALA A 651 8.06 -15.13 31.69
N GLY A 652 7.51 -15.66 30.59
CA GLY A 652 6.53 -16.75 30.69
C GLY A 652 5.82 -17.13 29.39
N THR A 653 6.55 -17.79 28.48
CA THR A 653 6.16 -18.99 27.69
C THR A 653 7.18 -19.14 26.56
N ALA A 654 8.08 -20.11 26.72
CA ALA A 654 8.93 -20.64 25.64
C ALA A 654 8.11 -21.60 24.76
#